data_AF-A0A8J7NZY4-F1
#
_entry.id   AF-A0A8J7NZY4-F1
#
_cell.length_a   1.000
_cell.length_b   1.000
_cell.length_c   1.000
_cell.angle_alpha   90.00
_cell.angle_beta   90.00
_cell.angle_gamma   90.00
#
_symmetry.space_group_name_H-M   'P 1'
#
loop_
_entity.id
_entity.type
_entity.pdbx_description
1 polymer ?
#
loop_
_entity_poly.entity_id
_entity_poly.type
_entity_poly.pdbx_seq_one_letter_code
_entity_poly.pdbx_strand_id
1 'polypeptide(L)'
;LRGIMPSVRLLSLAVFAALLAALLSGAGSELMTLVQGAARPESALLKPKVLIAILARNAAHSLPFHLGCIERLDYPKERIAIWAATDHNVDNTTAMLRDWLKRVQGLYHYVEWRPMEEPRSFLTPDSDVTGPVCGSSGYNAGGVFNKNHTPSQSIAARIFPGISGWGFSSSVICRSHPYDDLQDLYPLLVLAQAPVSSVGMVTQGNAEITCNASSSYSDEMGPKHWTSLRFTHVMKLRQAALRAARERWADYILFVDSDNLLSNPRVLSQLMAENLTLAAPMLDSRSLYSNFWCGITPQGYYKRTPDYVPIREWKRLGCFAVPMVHSSFLLDLRRSASRALAFYPPHPDYTWAFDDIMVFAFSARQADIQMYVCNREHYGYLTVPLKPQQTLEEEVESFVHMQIEVMRLDTSTPTPTHLYTHTHFHSHTLSFFSSLSSLTLIIFVYCSVLYSALDTRCSLCEELSLVVLLVPQIFLINLKRRADRRDRMLRTLEALSIDTTVTEAVDGKALNTSQIQALGIEMLPGYKDPYSNRVLTRGEIGCFLSHHYTWTQVVERGLQRVLVLEDDVRFEPRFKRRLMAIMDNIDQAQLDWDLIYIGRKRMQVKQPEESVPGVNNLVVADYSYWTLGYALSQQGALKLLAAQAFGKMLPVDEFLPIMFNKHPKVEYMEQFEQRNLRAFSVEPLLVYPTHYTGEPGYISDTETSTIWDDESVNTDWDREHSRKTRQQGQISTAAQNNVASASPASATRDEL
;
A
#
# COMPACT_ATOMS: atom_id res chain seq x y z
N LEU A 1 -32.63 8.91 84.61
CA LEU A 1 -31.42 8.15 84.24
C LEU A 1 -31.36 8.13 82.71
N ARG A 2 -30.86 9.20 82.07
CA ARG A 2 -29.44 9.40 81.73
C ARG A 2 -28.78 8.14 81.16
N GLY A 3 -28.52 8.18 79.86
CA GLY A 3 -27.25 7.69 79.31
C GLY A 3 -27.32 6.37 78.55
N ILE A 4 -26.70 6.40 77.36
CA ILE A 4 -26.21 5.28 76.55
C ILE A 4 -27.23 4.70 75.55
N MET A 5 -27.44 5.44 74.46
CA MET A 5 -27.42 4.86 73.10
C MET A 5 -27.11 5.98 72.09
N PRO A 6 -25.98 5.89 71.38
CA PRO A 6 -26.03 6.12 69.93
C PRO A 6 -25.25 5.09 69.09
N SER A 7 -24.60 4.09 69.70
CA SER A 7 -23.65 3.20 68.99
C SER A 7 -24.28 1.99 68.29
N VAL A 8 -25.54 1.61 68.60
CA VAL A 8 -26.15 0.39 68.03
C VAL A 8 -27.01 0.67 66.79
N ARG A 9 -27.57 1.87 66.63
CA ARG A 9 -28.34 2.24 65.42
C ARG A 9 -27.45 2.64 64.23
N LEU A 10 -26.25 3.19 64.48
CA LEU A 10 -25.30 3.49 63.41
C LEU A 10 -24.67 2.23 62.82
N LEU A 11 -24.38 1.20 63.63
CA LEU A 11 -23.85 -0.07 63.11
C LEU A 11 -24.86 -0.80 62.23
N SER A 12 -26.16 -0.79 62.58
CA SER A 12 -27.19 -1.42 61.76
C SER A 12 -27.41 -0.68 60.43
N LEU A 13 -27.36 0.66 60.40
CA LEU A 13 -27.49 1.42 59.14
C LEU A 13 -26.24 1.33 58.27
N ALA A 14 -25.05 1.32 58.86
CA ALA A 14 -23.80 1.18 58.12
C ALA A 14 -23.65 -0.21 57.51
N VAL A 15 -24.05 -1.26 58.24
CA VAL A 15 -24.06 -2.64 57.72
C VAL A 15 -25.12 -2.82 56.63
N PHE A 16 -26.31 -2.19 56.79
CA PHE A 16 -27.34 -2.23 55.75
C PHE A 16 -26.96 -1.42 54.51
N ALA A 17 -26.30 -0.26 54.66
CA ALA A 17 -25.77 0.52 53.56
C ALA A 17 -24.58 -0.18 52.85
N ALA A 18 -23.73 -0.89 53.60
CA ALA A 18 -22.64 -1.69 53.04
C ALA A 18 -23.15 -2.94 52.32
N LEU A 19 -24.20 -3.60 52.83
CA LEU A 19 -24.87 -4.73 52.15
C LEU A 19 -25.63 -4.26 50.91
N LEU A 20 -26.28 -3.08 50.95
CA LEU A 20 -26.93 -2.49 49.78
C LEU A 20 -25.90 -2.04 48.73
N ALA A 21 -24.75 -1.48 49.15
CA ALA A 21 -23.64 -1.14 48.27
C ALA A 21 -22.94 -2.38 47.69
N ALA A 22 -22.84 -3.48 48.45
CA ALA A 22 -22.32 -4.78 47.98
C ALA A 22 -23.28 -5.47 46.99
N LEU A 23 -24.60 -5.38 47.22
CA LEU A 23 -25.64 -5.86 46.30
C LEU A 23 -25.72 -5.01 45.01
N LEU A 24 -25.45 -3.70 45.11
CA LEU A 24 -25.40 -2.80 43.95
C LEU A 24 -24.06 -2.84 43.20
N SER A 25 -22.95 -3.22 43.84
CA SER A 25 -21.64 -3.40 43.18
C SER A 25 -21.47 -4.80 42.56
N GLY A 26 -22.16 -5.82 43.07
CA GLY A 26 -22.21 -7.16 42.47
C GLY A 26 -23.12 -7.27 41.25
N ALA A 27 -24.06 -6.34 41.06
CA ALA A 27 -24.94 -6.29 39.90
C ALA A 27 -24.35 -5.51 38.70
N GLY A 28 -23.26 -4.76 38.89
CA GLY A 28 -22.69 -3.90 37.84
C GLY A 28 -22.06 -4.67 36.67
N SER A 29 -21.63 -5.91 36.87
CA SER A 29 -21.05 -6.75 35.82
C SER A 29 -22.08 -7.57 35.03
N GLU A 30 -23.27 -7.81 35.60
CA GLU A 30 -24.36 -8.54 34.92
C GLU A 30 -25.47 -7.62 34.38
N LEU A 31 -25.52 -6.34 34.79
CA LEU A 31 -26.50 -5.38 34.27
C LEU A 31 -26.01 -4.62 33.01
N MET A 32 -24.70 -4.59 32.75
CA MET A 32 -24.14 -3.99 31.53
C MET A 32 -24.34 -4.86 30.27
N THR A 33 -24.79 -6.10 30.43
CA THR A 33 -25.20 -6.99 29.32
C THR A 33 -26.68 -6.83 28.94
N LEU A 34 -27.46 -5.98 29.64
CA LEU A 34 -28.91 -5.86 29.47
C LEU A 34 -29.40 -4.56 28.79
N VAL A 35 -28.51 -3.71 28.30
CA VAL A 35 -28.88 -2.50 27.50
C VAL A 35 -28.88 -2.77 25.99
N GLN A 36 -28.53 -3.98 25.54
CA GLN A 36 -28.64 -4.37 24.13
C GLN A 36 -30.07 -4.82 23.82
N GLY A 37 -30.92 -3.88 23.41
CA GLY A 37 -32.32 -4.14 23.04
C GLY A 37 -32.49 -5.39 22.18
N ALA A 38 -33.49 -6.21 22.51
CA ALA A 38 -33.77 -7.49 21.85
C ALA A 38 -33.95 -7.28 20.34
N ALA A 39 -33.10 -7.95 19.55
CA ALA A 39 -33.26 -7.98 18.10
C ALA A 39 -34.59 -8.67 17.76
N ARG A 40 -35.36 -8.11 16.81
CA ARG A 40 -36.58 -8.76 16.32
C ARG A 40 -36.18 -10.07 15.60
N PRO A 41 -36.71 -11.24 15.99
CA PRO A 41 -36.39 -12.47 15.28
C PRO A 41 -37.13 -12.50 13.93
N GLU A 42 -36.39 -12.60 12.83
CA GLU A 42 -36.92 -13.01 11.53
C GLU A 42 -36.91 -14.54 11.38
N SER A 43 -37.70 -15.03 10.42
CA SER A 43 -37.82 -16.43 10.01
C SER A 43 -36.46 -17.12 9.84
N ALA A 44 -36.30 -18.32 10.41
CA ALA A 44 -35.07 -19.11 10.42
C ALA A 44 -34.55 -19.61 9.05
N LEU A 45 -35.17 -19.20 7.94
CA LEU A 45 -34.91 -19.73 6.60
C LEU A 45 -33.95 -18.87 5.74
N LEU A 46 -33.76 -17.57 6.03
CA LEU A 46 -32.95 -16.67 5.19
C LEU A 46 -31.88 -15.91 5.99
N LYS A 47 -30.68 -15.76 5.41
CA LYS A 47 -29.61 -14.92 5.99
C LYS A 47 -30.03 -13.43 6.01
N PRO A 48 -29.60 -12.59 6.97
CA PRO A 48 -29.93 -11.16 7.02
C PRO A 48 -29.63 -10.38 5.72
N LYS A 49 -30.33 -9.29 5.45
CA LYS A 49 -30.00 -8.36 4.35
C LYS A 49 -28.88 -7.43 4.76
N VAL A 50 -27.86 -7.29 3.92
CA VAL A 50 -26.70 -6.41 4.17
C VAL A 50 -26.64 -5.35 3.09
N LEU A 51 -26.46 -4.09 3.46
CA LEU A 51 -26.01 -3.06 2.54
C LEU A 51 -24.50 -2.85 2.67
N ILE A 52 -23.76 -2.93 1.58
CA ILE A 52 -22.32 -2.61 1.53
C ILE A 52 -22.19 -1.20 0.94
N ALA A 53 -21.62 -0.29 1.73
CA ALA A 53 -21.37 1.09 1.35
C ALA A 53 -19.91 1.26 0.90
N ILE A 54 -19.71 1.58 -0.37
CA ILE A 54 -18.40 1.78 -1.01
C ILE A 54 -18.23 3.27 -1.33
N LEU A 55 -17.24 3.90 -0.72
CA LEU A 55 -16.82 5.26 -1.03
C LEU A 55 -15.45 5.22 -1.67
N ALA A 56 -15.31 5.79 -2.86
CA ALA A 56 -14.06 5.73 -3.61
C ALA A 56 -13.54 7.13 -3.99
N ARG A 57 -12.29 7.39 -3.59
CA ARG A 57 -11.52 8.56 -4.02
C ARG A 57 -10.12 8.16 -4.45
N ASN A 58 -9.74 8.45 -5.69
CA ASN A 58 -8.44 8.17 -6.27
C ASN A 58 -7.95 6.74 -6.01
N ALA A 59 -8.87 5.79 -6.12
CA ALA A 59 -8.71 4.39 -5.78
C ALA A 59 -8.49 3.50 -7.01
N ALA A 60 -8.17 4.04 -8.20
CA ALA A 60 -8.07 3.23 -9.42
C ALA A 60 -7.09 2.05 -9.28
N HIS A 61 -6.02 2.24 -8.50
CA HIS A 61 -5.01 1.22 -8.23
C HIS A 61 -5.50 0.09 -7.30
N SER A 62 -6.39 0.40 -6.34
CA SER A 62 -6.85 -0.55 -5.31
C SER A 62 -8.21 -1.16 -5.60
N LEU A 63 -9.05 -0.45 -6.35
CA LEU A 63 -10.43 -0.80 -6.63
C LEU A 63 -10.62 -2.20 -7.26
N PRO A 64 -9.80 -2.67 -8.22
CA PRO A 64 -9.96 -4.02 -8.77
C PRO A 64 -9.84 -5.12 -7.70
N PHE A 65 -8.92 -4.94 -6.76
CA PHE A 65 -8.66 -5.90 -5.69
C PHE A 65 -9.74 -5.83 -4.63
N HIS A 66 -10.11 -4.61 -4.23
CA HIS A 66 -11.20 -4.36 -3.30
C HIS A 66 -12.53 -4.95 -3.80
N LEU A 67 -12.93 -4.65 -5.03
CA LEU A 67 -14.18 -5.15 -5.62
C LEU A 67 -14.14 -6.68 -5.80
N GLY A 68 -12.99 -7.25 -6.15
CA GLY A 68 -12.80 -8.69 -6.17
C GLY A 68 -13.05 -9.33 -4.81
N CYS A 69 -12.62 -8.70 -3.71
CA CYS A 69 -12.94 -9.16 -2.35
C CYS A 69 -14.44 -9.14 -2.07
N ILE A 70 -15.16 -8.07 -2.47
CA ILE A 70 -16.61 -7.98 -2.33
C ILE A 70 -17.34 -9.09 -3.11
N GLU A 71 -16.90 -9.36 -4.35
CA GLU A 71 -17.44 -10.45 -5.16
C GLU A 71 -17.21 -11.83 -4.54
N ARG A 72 -16.08 -12.05 -3.87
CA ARG A 72 -15.77 -13.34 -3.22
C ARG A 72 -16.41 -13.54 -1.85
N LEU A 73 -17.06 -12.52 -1.27
CA LEU A 73 -17.78 -12.68 0.00
C LEU A 73 -18.72 -13.89 -0.07
N ASP A 74 -18.54 -14.82 0.87
CA ASP A 74 -19.35 -16.02 1.08
C ASP A 74 -20.65 -15.64 1.78
N TYR A 75 -21.49 -14.95 1.00
CA TYR A 75 -22.78 -14.46 1.41
C TYR A 75 -23.70 -14.37 0.17
N PRO A 76 -24.98 -14.78 0.27
CA PRO A 76 -25.88 -14.80 -0.87
C PRO A 76 -26.03 -13.41 -1.48
N LYS A 77 -25.73 -13.26 -2.78
CA LYS A 77 -25.66 -11.96 -3.46
C LYS A 77 -27.04 -11.28 -3.52
N GLU A 78 -28.10 -12.07 -3.60
CA GLU A 78 -29.50 -11.64 -3.50
C GLU A 78 -29.90 -11.13 -2.11
N ARG A 79 -29.02 -11.26 -1.10
CA ARG A 79 -29.15 -10.69 0.25
C ARG A 79 -28.20 -9.52 0.48
N ILE A 80 -27.43 -9.11 -0.54
CA ILE A 80 -26.50 -7.98 -0.47
C ILE A 80 -27.00 -6.87 -1.39
N ALA A 81 -27.16 -5.66 -0.84
CA ALA A 81 -27.33 -4.44 -1.60
C ALA A 81 -26.00 -3.68 -1.66
N ILE A 82 -25.69 -3.07 -2.80
CA ILE A 82 -24.51 -2.22 -2.98
C ILE A 82 -24.95 -0.76 -3.05
N TRP A 83 -24.31 0.09 -2.27
CA TRP A 83 -24.43 1.53 -2.38
C TRP A 83 -23.04 2.10 -2.63
N ALA A 84 -22.87 2.84 -3.72
CA ALA A 84 -21.56 3.34 -4.13
C ALA A 84 -21.59 4.82 -4.50
N ALA A 85 -20.57 5.56 -4.06
CA ALA A 85 -20.35 6.95 -4.43
C ALA A 85 -18.87 7.26 -4.61
N THR A 86 -18.58 8.29 -5.39
CA THR A 86 -17.22 8.80 -5.60
C THR A 86 -17.04 10.20 -5.06
N ASP A 87 -15.83 10.50 -4.61
CA ASP A 87 -15.43 11.81 -4.10
C ASP A 87 -14.25 12.36 -4.94
N HIS A 88 -14.50 13.38 -5.77
CA HIS A 88 -13.49 14.21 -6.45
C HIS A 88 -12.24 13.44 -6.92
N ASN A 89 -12.43 12.62 -7.96
CA ASN A 89 -11.39 11.77 -8.54
C ASN A 89 -10.62 12.53 -9.63
N VAL A 90 -9.29 12.40 -9.60
CA VAL A 90 -8.39 12.82 -10.70
C VAL A 90 -7.91 11.64 -11.54
N ASP A 91 -8.19 10.40 -11.11
CA ASP A 91 -7.83 9.16 -11.79
C ASP A 91 -9.07 8.45 -12.38
N ASN A 92 -8.88 7.21 -12.86
CA ASN A 92 -9.93 6.43 -13.52
C ASN A 92 -10.97 5.82 -12.57
N THR A 93 -10.95 6.13 -11.26
CA THR A 93 -11.82 5.52 -10.24
C THR A 93 -13.30 5.55 -10.61
N THR A 94 -13.79 6.71 -11.06
CA THR A 94 -15.21 6.90 -11.38
C THR A 94 -15.66 5.97 -12.50
N ALA A 95 -14.87 5.83 -13.56
CA ALA A 95 -15.21 4.97 -14.69
C ALA A 95 -15.16 3.50 -14.29
N MET A 96 -14.09 3.08 -13.59
CA MET A 96 -13.90 1.70 -13.13
C MET A 96 -15.04 1.24 -12.21
N LEU A 97 -15.41 2.07 -11.22
CA LEU A 97 -16.49 1.76 -10.30
C LEU A 97 -17.83 1.68 -11.01
N ARG A 98 -18.13 2.64 -11.90
CA ARG A 98 -19.37 2.65 -12.69
C ARG A 98 -19.49 1.41 -13.58
N ASP A 99 -18.42 1.01 -14.25
CA ASP A 99 -18.43 -0.14 -15.14
C ASP A 99 -18.61 -1.45 -14.35
N TRP A 100 -18.01 -1.55 -13.17
CA TRP A 100 -18.28 -2.66 -12.25
C TRP A 100 -19.74 -2.70 -11.79
N LEU A 101 -20.30 -1.58 -11.32
CA LEU A 101 -21.69 -1.50 -10.85
C LEU A 101 -22.69 -1.93 -11.93
N LYS A 102 -22.47 -1.53 -13.19
CA LYS A 102 -23.28 -1.97 -14.34
C LYS A 102 -23.22 -3.48 -14.53
N ARG A 103 -22.03 -4.09 -14.44
CA ARG A 103 -21.86 -5.55 -14.60
C ARG A 103 -22.56 -6.33 -13.50
N VAL A 104 -22.52 -5.84 -12.26
CA VAL A 104 -23.05 -6.59 -11.10
C VAL A 104 -24.49 -6.24 -10.74
N GLN A 105 -25.12 -5.29 -11.45
CA GLN A 105 -26.49 -4.81 -11.19
C GLN A 105 -27.53 -5.93 -11.10
N GLY A 106 -27.40 -6.98 -11.93
CA GLY A 106 -28.30 -8.14 -11.93
C GLY A 106 -27.94 -9.27 -10.95
N LEU A 107 -26.78 -9.19 -10.29
CA LEU A 107 -26.30 -10.21 -9.35
C LEU A 107 -26.68 -9.90 -7.90
N TYR A 108 -26.63 -8.63 -7.53
CA TYR A 108 -26.91 -8.16 -6.18
C TYR A 108 -28.40 -7.82 -6.00
N HIS A 109 -28.89 -7.88 -4.76
CA HIS A 109 -30.28 -7.54 -4.42
C HIS A 109 -30.71 -6.17 -4.96
N TYR A 110 -29.79 -5.21 -4.87
CA TYR A 110 -29.99 -3.84 -5.32
C TYR A 110 -28.62 -3.17 -5.48
N VAL A 111 -28.49 -2.27 -6.45
CA VAL A 111 -27.28 -1.50 -6.69
C VAL A 111 -27.67 -0.03 -6.86
N GLU A 112 -27.11 0.85 -6.03
CA GLU A 112 -27.27 2.29 -6.13
C GLU A 112 -25.93 2.96 -6.45
N TRP A 113 -25.98 3.82 -7.47
CA TRP A 113 -24.88 4.68 -7.85
C TRP A 113 -25.25 6.14 -7.59
N ARG A 114 -24.44 6.82 -6.79
CA ARG A 114 -24.50 8.27 -6.63
C ARG A 114 -23.31 8.88 -7.38
N PRO A 115 -23.52 9.41 -8.61
CA PRO A 115 -22.48 10.21 -9.24
C PRO A 115 -22.20 11.43 -8.35
N MET A 116 -21.05 12.07 -8.55
CA MET A 116 -20.69 13.30 -7.84
C MET A 116 -21.83 14.33 -7.95
N GLU A 117 -22.66 14.42 -6.92
CA GLU A 117 -23.74 15.40 -6.81
C GLU A 117 -23.08 16.69 -6.31
N GLU A 118 -23.18 17.78 -7.10
CA GLU A 118 -23.11 19.11 -6.49
C GLU A 118 -24.13 19.15 -5.35
N PRO A 119 -23.77 19.71 -4.17
CA PRO A 119 -24.66 19.74 -3.04
C PRO A 119 -25.93 20.50 -3.42
N ARG A 120 -27.04 19.77 -3.66
CA ARG A 120 -28.36 20.39 -3.68
C ARG A 120 -28.53 21.05 -2.33
N SER A 121 -28.64 22.38 -2.32
CA SER A 121 -29.00 23.13 -1.12
C SER A 121 -30.22 22.47 -0.51
N PHE A 122 -30.08 21.98 0.73
CA PHE A 122 -31.23 21.58 1.51
C PHE A 122 -32.02 22.87 1.78
N LEU A 123 -33.01 23.16 0.94
CA LEU A 123 -34.05 24.12 1.28
C LEU A 123 -34.78 23.51 2.48
N THR A 124 -34.59 24.13 3.64
CA THR A 124 -35.42 23.90 4.82
C THR A 124 -36.87 24.29 4.45
N PRO A 125 -37.87 23.42 4.65
CA PRO A 125 -39.25 23.81 4.49
C PRO A 125 -39.63 24.61 5.74
N ASP A 126 -39.60 25.94 5.66
CA ASP A 126 -40.38 26.84 6.50
C ASP A 126 -40.22 28.29 6.01
N SER A 127 -41.21 28.79 5.27
CA SER A 127 -41.79 30.15 5.35
C SER A 127 -42.62 30.47 4.09
N ASP A 128 -43.94 30.47 4.28
CA ASP A 128 -44.94 31.39 3.77
C ASP A 128 -44.94 31.85 2.30
N VAL A 129 -45.95 31.32 1.59
CA VAL A 129 -46.96 32.04 0.81
C VAL A 129 -46.63 33.50 0.45
N THR A 130 -46.29 33.74 -0.82
CA THR A 130 -46.97 34.67 -1.74
C THR A 130 -46.22 34.68 -3.09
N GLY A 131 -46.91 34.34 -4.19
CA GLY A 131 -46.30 34.29 -5.52
C GLY A 131 -46.01 35.68 -6.12
N PRO A 132 -45.07 35.82 -7.07
CA PRO A 132 -44.90 37.07 -7.78
C PRO A 132 -45.62 37.04 -9.13
N VAL A 133 -46.55 37.98 -9.26
CA VAL A 133 -47.15 38.48 -10.50
C VAL A 133 -46.07 39.21 -11.32
N CYS A 134 -46.11 39.05 -12.64
CA CYS A 134 -45.33 39.82 -13.61
C CYS A 134 -45.48 41.34 -13.40
N GLY A 135 -44.37 42.09 -13.49
CA GLY A 135 -44.40 43.55 -13.50
C GLY A 135 -43.08 44.16 -13.96
N SER A 136 -43.14 44.80 -15.11
CA SER A 136 -42.09 45.47 -15.86
C SER A 136 -41.63 46.83 -15.28
N SER A 137 -40.42 47.23 -15.70
CA SER A 137 -39.96 48.60 -16.00
C SER A 137 -39.62 49.58 -14.87
N GLY A 138 -38.50 50.30 -15.06
CA GLY A 138 -38.49 51.77 -14.90
C GLY A 138 -37.50 52.40 -13.90
N TYR A 139 -36.37 52.87 -14.40
CA TYR A 139 -35.69 54.17 -14.17
C TYR A 139 -35.66 54.89 -12.79
N ASN A 140 -34.43 55.39 -12.51
CA ASN A 140 -34.03 56.72 -12.00
C ASN A 140 -33.96 57.06 -10.49
N ALA A 141 -32.70 57.34 -10.09
CA ALA A 141 -32.13 58.62 -9.63
C ALA A 141 -32.46 59.26 -8.25
N GLY A 142 -31.38 59.74 -7.61
CA GLY A 142 -31.35 60.76 -6.54
C GLY A 142 -31.47 60.17 -5.13
N GLY A 143 -30.63 60.44 -4.14
CA GLY A 143 -29.71 61.55 -3.88
C GLY A 143 -29.83 61.92 -2.39
N VAL A 144 -28.77 62.53 -1.84
CA VAL A 144 -28.70 63.38 -0.63
C VAL A 144 -27.84 62.88 0.54
N PHE A 145 -26.86 63.75 0.81
CA PHE A 145 -25.82 63.87 1.83
C PHE A 145 -26.31 64.10 3.26
N ASN A 146 -25.51 63.70 4.27
CA ASN A 146 -24.68 64.60 5.13
C ASN A 146 -23.95 63.77 6.21
N LYS A 147 -22.59 63.79 6.26
CA LYS A 147 -21.70 64.67 7.06
C LYS A 147 -21.65 64.34 8.57
N ASN A 148 -20.51 63.87 9.08
CA ASN A 148 -19.46 64.73 9.66
C ASN A 148 -18.32 63.97 10.39
N HIS A 149 -17.13 64.59 10.33
CA HIS A 149 -15.95 64.53 11.20
C HIS A 149 -14.79 63.54 10.94
N THR A 150 -13.85 64.06 10.14
CA THR A 150 -12.38 63.91 10.03
C THR A 150 -11.61 64.49 11.27
N PRO A 151 -10.25 64.59 11.30
CA PRO A 151 -9.14 63.72 10.80
C PRO A 151 -7.94 63.63 11.80
N SER A 152 -6.89 62.87 11.46
CA SER A 152 -5.51 63.35 11.67
C SER A 152 -4.62 63.01 10.47
N GLN A 153 -3.94 64.05 9.98
CA GLN A 153 -2.95 64.07 8.90
C GLN A 153 -1.54 64.01 9.48
N SER A 154 -0.55 63.62 8.65
CA SER A 154 0.74 64.32 8.44
C SER A 154 1.83 63.32 7.95
N ILE A 155 2.78 63.54 7.02
CA ILE A 155 3.24 64.54 6.03
C ILE A 155 4.42 63.80 5.30
N ALA A 156 4.46 63.71 3.96
CA ALA A 156 5.39 64.38 3.00
C ALA A 156 6.92 64.09 3.17
N ALA A 157 7.82 64.03 2.17
CA ALA A 157 7.84 64.35 0.73
C ALA A 157 9.17 63.89 0.05
N ARG A 158 9.10 63.60 -1.27
CA ARG A 158 10.00 63.97 -2.41
C ARG A 158 11.52 63.63 -2.43
N ILE A 159 12.00 63.13 -3.59
CA ILE A 159 12.84 63.84 -4.60
C ILE A 159 13.13 62.91 -5.83
N PHE A 160 12.94 63.43 -7.05
CA PHE A 160 13.41 62.98 -8.39
C PHE A 160 14.37 64.08 -8.91
N PRO A 161 15.34 63.85 -9.85
CA PRO A 161 15.12 63.52 -11.29
C PRO A 161 16.23 62.61 -11.90
N GLY A 162 16.26 62.12 -13.15
CA GLY A 162 15.42 62.17 -14.35
C GLY A 162 16.17 61.60 -15.59
N ILE A 163 15.42 61.07 -16.57
CA ILE A 163 15.61 61.17 -18.05
C ILE A 163 16.78 60.33 -18.67
N SER A 164 16.69 59.51 -19.74
CA SER A 164 15.70 59.21 -20.80
C SER A 164 16.08 58.02 -21.70
N GLY A 165 15.06 57.31 -22.20
CA GLY A 165 14.94 56.77 -23.58
C GLY A 165 15.45 55.33 -23.81
N TRP A 166 14.78 54.39 -24.48
CA TRP A 166 13.80 54.35 -25.59
C TRP A 166 12.76 53.24 -25.25
N GLY A 167 11.49 53.15 -25.66
CA GLY A 167 10.77 53.65 -26.82
C GLY A 167 10.16 52.47 -27.59
N PHE A 168 8.92 52.07 -27.27
CA PHE A 168 7.78 51.74 -28.17
C PHE A 168 6.79 50.70 -27.61
N SER A 169 5.53 51.09 -27.71
CA SER A 169 4.28 50.38 -27.40
C SER A 169 3.73 49.76 -28.67
N SER A 170 3.05 48.60 -28.56
CA SER A 170 1.77 48.38 -29.26
C SER A 170 1.10 47.06 -28.89
N SER A 171 -0.17 47.17 -28.54
CA SER A 171 -1.20 46.14 -28.49
C SER A 171 -1.73 45.80 -29.88
N VAL A 172 -1.86 44.50 -30.23
CA VAL A 172 -2.64 43.96 -31.38
C VAL A 172 -3.04 42.52 -31.02
N ILE A 173 -4.30 42.23 -30.68
CA ILE A 173 -5.38 41.67 -31.53
C ILE A 173 -4.97 40.38 -32.27
N CYS A 174 -5.37 39.21 -31.75
CA CYS A 174 -5.39 37.96 -32.50
C CYS A 174 -6.58 37.94 -33.46
N ARG A 175 -6.32 37.89 -34.77
CA ARG A 175 -7.30 37.67 -35.83
C ARG A 175 -7.44 36.17 -36.14
N SER A 176 -8.68 35.81 -36.44
CA SER A 176 -9.20 34.54 -36.92
C SER A 176 -9.18 34.43 -38.47
N HIS A 177 -9.16 33.16 -38.94
CA HIS A 177 -9.60 32.60 -40.25
C HIS A 177 -8.72 32.75 -41.51
N PRO A 178 -8.94 31.94 -42.58
CA PRO A 178 -9.46 30.55 -42.67
C PRO A 178 -8.69 29.67 -43.70
N TYR A 179 -9.00 28.36 -43.76
CA TYR A 179 -9.02 27.59 -45.02
C TYR A 179 -10.15 26.55 -44.93
N ASP A 180 -11.22 26.83 -45.68
CA ASP A 180 -12.18 25.86 -46.17
C ASP A 180 -11.56 25.14 -47.37
N ASP A 181 -11.81 23.84 -47.52
CA ASP A 181 -12.28 23.30 -48.80
C ASP A 181 -12.81 21.86 -48.67
N LEU A 182 -14.03 21.72 -49.21
CA LEU A 182 -14.64 20.55 -49.85
C LEU A 182 -15.35 19.49 -48.99
N GLN A 183 -16.62 19.81 -48.75
CA GLN A 183 -17.78 18.92 -48.89
C GLN A 183 -17.65 17.96 -50.08
N ASP A 184 -17.98 16.67 -49.87
CA ASP A 184 -18.80 15.88 -50.81
C ASP A 184 -19.22 14.53 -50.18
N LEU A 185 -20.48 14.15 -50.39
CA LEU A 185 -21.12 12.81 -50.26
C LEU A 185 -21.76 12.37 -48.91
N TYR A 186 -23.00 12.83 -48.70
CA TYR A 186 -24.17 12.00 -48.35
C TYR A 186 -25.30 12.43 -49.33
N PRO A 187 -26.32 11.63 -49.72
CA PRO A 187 -26.93 10.52 -48.96
C PRO A 187 -27.40 9.29 -49.79
N LEU A 188 -27.78 8.18 -49.12
CA LEU A 188 -28.85 7.26 -49.56
C LEU A 188 -29.13 6.17 -48.50
N LEU A 189 -30.22 6.32 -47.75
CA LEU A 189 -31.38 5.40 -47.64
C LEU A 189 -32.05 5.49 -46.26
N VAL A 190 -33.21 6.15 -46.28
CA VAL A 190 -34.34 5.93 -45.36
C VAL A 190 -35.02 4.62 -45.77
N LEU A 191 -35.40 3.78 -44.80
CA LEU A 191 -36.70 3.07 -44.69
C LEU A 191 -36.60 1.86 -43.75
N ALA A 192 -37.21 1.97 -42.56
CA ALA A 192 -38.10 0.95 -41.98
C ALA A 192 -38.52 1.38 -40.56
N GLN A 193 -39.76 1.88 -40.44
CA GLN A 193 -40.49 1.97 -39.17
C GLN A 193 -41.45 0.77 -39.08
N ALA A 194 -41.53 0.14 -37.91
CA ALA A 194 -42.73 -0.55 -37.43
C ALA A 194 -42.77 -0.48 -35.88
N PRO A 195 -43.97 -0.37 -35.26
CA PRO A 195 -44.12 0.06 -33.88
C PRO A 195 -44.28 -1.11 -32.90
N VAL A 196 -43.77 -0.97 -31.67
CA VAL A 196 -44.13 -1.84 -30.53
C VAL A 196 -44.54 -0.98 -29.35
N SER A 197 -45.66 -1.39 -28.77
CA SER A 197 -46.54 -0.75 -27.80
C SER A 197 -45.97 -0.73 -26.36
N SER A 198 -46.02 0.46 -25.76
CA SER A 198 -46.35 0.76 -24.35
C SER A 198 -46.00 -0.25 -23.24
N VAL A 199 -44.89 -0.01 -22.53
CA VAL A 199 -44.76 -0.18 -21.07
C VAL A 199 -43.93 0.98 -20.54
N GLY A 200 -44.46 1.74 -19.57
CA GLY A 200 -43.94 3.03 -19.14
C GLY A 200 -42.54 2.97 -18.53
N MET A 201 -41.55 3.49 -19.26
CA MET A 201 -40.30 4.00 -18.72
C MET A 201 -40.46 5.49 -18.41
N VAL A 202 -40.15 5.90 -17.18
CA VAL A 202 -39.84 7.29 -16.87
C VAL A 202 -38.41 7.55 -17.37
N THR A 203 -38.28 8.02 -18.60
CA THR A 203 -37.01 8.52 -19.14
C THR A 203 -36.84 9.97 -18.71
N GLN A 204 -35.97 10.24 -17.73
CA GLN A 204 -35.45 11.59 -17.50
C GLN A 204 -34.42 11.87 -18.59
N GLY A 205 -34.59 12.99 -19.29
CA GLY A 205 -33.92 13.30 -20.55
C GLY A 205 -32.39 13.30 -20.48
N ASN A 206 -31.79 12.83 -21.57
CA ASN A 206 -30.39 13.06 -21.91
C ASN A 206 -30.19 14.57 -22.13
N ALA A 207 -29.78 15.27 -21.08
CA ALA A 207 -28.93 16.43 -21.24
C ALA A 207 -27.49 15.93 -21.15
N GLU A 208 -26.71 16.12 -22.21
CA GLU A 208 -25.25 16.15 -22.10
C GLU A 208 -24.90 17.31 -21.17
N ILE A 209 -24.75 16.98 -19.89
CA ILE A 209 -24.26 17.90 -18.88
C ILE A 209 -22.74 17.78 -18.91
N THR A 210 -22.09 18.65 -19.69
CA THR A 210 -20.70 19.04 -19.42
C THR A 210 -20.69 19.90 -18.15
N CYS A 211 -20.81 19.27 -16.99
CA CYS A 211 -20.53 19.90 -15.70
C CYS A 211 -19.02 19.88 -15.50
N ASN A 212 -18.42 21.06 -15.50
CA ASN A 212 -17.03 21.30 -15.09
C ASN A 212 -16.94 21.13 -13.56
N ALA A 213 -17.19 19.93 -13.05
CA ALA A 213 -17.07 19.65 -11.63
C ALA A 213 -15.58 19.60 -11.28
N SER A 214 -15.17 20.39 -10.29
CA SER A 214 -13.75 20.48 -9.92
C SER A 214 -13.24 19.10 -9.52
N SER A 215 -12.08 18.72 -10.04
CA SER A 215 -11.43 17.44 -9.72
C SER A 215 -10.77 17.44 -8.34
N SER A 216 -10.93 18.53 -7.58
CA SER A 216 -10.28 18.83 -6.31
C SER A 216 -11.15 19.75 -5.45
N TYR A 217 -10.88 19.76 -4.15
CA TYR A 217 -11.44 20.76 -3.23
C TYR A 217 -10.66 22.07 -3.30
N SER A 218 -11.34 23.20 -3.10
CA SER A 218 -10.71 24.53 -3.20
C SER A 218 -9.66 24.79 -2.11
N ASP A 219 -9.73 24.08 -0.99
CA ASP A 219 -8.85 24.20 0.17
C ASP A 219 -7.79 23.10 0.25
N GLU A 220 -7.66 22.25 -0.78
CA GLU A 220 -6.71 21.14 -0.77
C GLU A 220 -5.34 21.50 -1.37
N MET A 221 -4.26 21.03 -0.73
CA MET A 221 -2.89 21.20 -1.25
C MET A 221 -2.51 20.08 -2.23
N GLY A 222 -3.26 18.98 -2.19
CA GLY A 222 -3.00 17.78 -2.96
C GLY A 222 -4.05 16.70 -2.66
N PRO A 223 -4.03 15.58 -3.42
CA PRO A 223 -5.08 14.55 -3.38
C PRO A 223 -5.19 13.81 -2.04
N LYS A 224 -4.15 13.90 -1.20
CA LYS A 224 -4.09 13.30 0.14
C LYS A 224 -4.42 14.24 1.28
N HIS A 225 -4.63 15.52 1.00
CA HIS A 225 -5.01 16.48 2.04
C HIS A 225 -6.47 16.25 2.48
N TRP A 226 -6.68 16.11 3.81
CA TRP A 226 -8.00 16.00 4.42
C TRP A 226 -8.50 17.35 4.91
N THR A 227 -9.21 18.07 4.04
CA THR A 227 -9.72 19.40 4.35
C THR A 227 -11.08 19.37 5.06
N SER A 228 -11.49 20.48 5.66
CA SER A 228 -12.81 20.59 6.31
C SER A 228 -13.97 20.40 5.32
N LEU A 229 -13.81 20.89 4.08
CA LEU A 229 -14.79 20.67 3.02
C LEU A 229 -14.88 19.18 2.63
N ARG A 230 -13.73 18.51 2.50
CA ARG A 230 -13.66 17.06 2.24
C ARG A 230 -14.30 16.24 3.35
N PHE A 231 -13.95 16.49 4.61
CA PHE A 231 -14.57 15.82 5.76
C PHE A 231 -16.09 15.99 5.74
N THR A 232 -16.57 17.21 5.50
CA THR A 232 -18.01 17.50 5.43
C THR A 232 -18.69 16.69 4.32
N HIS A 233 -18.09 16.64 3.12
CA HIS A 233 -18.64 15.91 1.98
C HIS A 233 -18.68 14.40 2.23
N VAL A 234 -17.56 13.82 2.70
CA VAL A 234 -17.48 12.38 3.02
C VAL A 234 -18.48 11.99 4.12
N MET A 235 -18.63 12.80 5.18
CA MET A 235 -19.64 12.57 6.21
C MET A 235 -21.07 12.59 5.65
N LYS A 236 -21.38 13.53 4.74
CA LYS A 236 -22.69 13.58 4.06
C LYS A 236 -22.93 12.33 3.21
N LEU A 237 -21.92 11.82 2.52
CA LEU A 237 -22.00 10.57 1.75
C LEU A 237 -22.21 9.35 2.66
N ARG A 238 -21.43 9.21 3.74
CA ARG A 238 -21.63 8.14 4.74
C ARG A 238 -23.02 8.20 5.37
N GLN A 239 -23.52 9.41 5.66
CA GLN A 239 -24.88 9.61 6.16
C GLN A 239 -25.96 9.24 5.13
N ALA A 240 -25.73 9.52 3.84
CA ALA A 240 -26.65 9.12 2.77
C ALA A 240 -26.71 7.58 2.65
N ALA A 241 -25.56 6.89 2.71
CA ALA A 241 -25.50 5.44 2.73
C ALA A 241 -26.26 4.83 3.92
N LEU A 242 -26.08 5.39 5.12
CA LEU A 242 -26.79 4.95 6.33
C LEU A 242 -28.31 5.13 6.21
N ARG A 243 -28.77 6.25 5.64
CA ARG A 243 -30.19 6.50 5.36
C ARG A 243 -30.73 5.51 4.33
N ALA A 244 -30.02 5.31 3.22
CA ALA A 244 -30.41 4.37 2.18
C ALA A 244 -30.56 2.94 2.75
N ALA A 245 -29.65 2.49 3.62
CA ALA A 245 -29.77 1.18 4.26
C ALA A 245 -31.04 1.03 5.11
N ARG A 246 -31.39 2.08 5.87
CA ARG A 246 -32.62 2.11 6.68
C ARG A 246 -33.88 2.13 5.79
N GLU A 247 -33.91 2.96 4.76
CA GLU A 247 -35.04 3.07 3.81
C GLU A 247 -35.26 1.77 3.02
N ARG A 248 -34.19 1.01 2.79
CA ARG A 248 -34.22 -0.29 2.09
C ARG A 248 -34.45 -1.48 3.01
N TRP A 249 -34.68 -1.24 4.30
CA TRP A 249 -34.90 -2.30 5.30
C TRP A 249 -33.75 -3.33 5.29
N ALA A 250 -32.51 -2.84 5.24
CA ALA A 250 -31.33 -3.67 5.48
C ALA A 250 -31.21 -3.98 6.97
N ASP A 251 -30.82 -5.21 7.30
CA ASP A 251 -30.58 -5.64 8.67
C ASP A 251 -29.22 -5.16 9.18
N TYR A 252 -28.24 -5.12 8.26
CA TYR A 252 -26.89 -4.67 8.53
C TYR A 252 -26.41 -3.69 7.46
N ILE A 253 -25.50 -2.81 7.83
CA ILE A 253 -24.68 -2.04 6.88
C ILE A 253 -23.20 -2.29 7.16
N LEU A 254 -22.45 -2.64 6.11
CA LEU A 254 -21.00 -2.72 6.11
C LEU A 254 -20.45 -1.46 5.44
N PHE A 255 -19.73 -0.64 6.20
CA PHE A 255 -18.87 0.38 5.62
C PHE A 255 -17.52 -0.25 5.30
N VAL A 256 -17.02 -0.02 4.10
CA VAL A 256 -15.72 -0.51 3.66
C VAL A 256 -15.05 0.54 2.76
N ASP A 257 -13.91 1.05 3.20
CA ASP A 257 -13.12 1.99 2.41
C ASP A 257 -12.49 1.26 1.20
N SER A 258 -12.36 1.95 0.06
CA SER A 258 -11.98 1.35 -1.24
C SER A 258 -10.54 0.84 -1.33
N ASP A 259 -9.71 1.20 -0.36
CA ASP A 259 -8.31 0.77 -0.20
C ASP A 259 -8.15 -0.39 0.81
N ASN A 260 -9.23 -0.83 1.44
CA ASN A 260 -9.24 -2.00 2.34
C ASN A 260 -9.53 -3.29 1.58
N LEU A 261 -8.72 -4.32 1.81
CA LEU A 261 -8.85 -5.64 1.20
C LEU A 261 -9.42 -6.66 2.20
N LEU A 262 -10.72 -6.92 2.14
CA LEU A 262 -11.37 -7.98 2.94
C LEU A 262 -11.06 -9.37 2.36
N SER A 263 -9.86 -9.89 2.59
CA SER A 263 -9.39 -11.16 2.01
C SER A 263 -10.19 -12.37 2.48
N ASN A 264 -10.73 -12.33 3.71
CA ASN A 264 -11.52 -13.44 4.25
C ASN A 264 -12.98 -13.37 3.76
N PRO A 265 -13.42 -14.34 2.93
CA PRO A 265 -14.76 -14.32 2.35
C PRO A 265 -15.88 -14.49 3.39
N ARG A 266 -15.57 -15.03 4.58
CA ARG A 266 -16.55 -15.30 5.64
C ARG A 266 -16.73 -14.14 6.63
N VAL A 267 -16.06 -13.00 6.42
CA VAL A 267 -16.05 -11.85 7.35
C VAL A 267 -17.45 -11.40 7.79
N LEU A 268 -18.43 -11.34 6.88
CA LEU A 268 -19.80 -10.96 7.23
C LEU A 268 -20.44 -11.93 8.22
N SER A 269 -20.40 -13.23 7.90
CA SER A 269 -21.00 -14.27 8.75
C SER A 269 -20.30 -14.35 10.11
N GLN A 270 -18.98 -14.17 10.14
CA GLN A 270 -18.18 -14.19 11.36
C GLN A 270 -18.47 -12.99 12.27
N LEU A 271 -18.51 -11.77 11.74
CA LEU A 271 -18.84 -10.58 12.53
C LEU A 271 -20.30 -10.59 13.01
N MET A 272 -21.24 -11.08 12.21
CA MET A 272 -22.64 -11.24 12.62
C MET A 272 -22.79 -12.24 13.77
N ALA A 273 -21.99 -13.31 13.77
CA ALA A 273 -22.03 -14.33 14.82
C ALA A 273 -21.59 -13.80 16.20
N GLU A 274 -20.79 -12.74 16.25
CA GLU A 274 -20.41 -12.08 17.51
C GLU A 274 -21.59 -11.33 18.15
N ASN A 275 -22.69 -11.09 17.41
CA ASN A 275 -23.92 -10.47 17.90
C ASN A 275 -23.73 -9.06 18.50
N LEU A 276 -22.77 -8.31 17.98
CA LEU A 276 -22.42 -6.95 18.42
C LEU A 276 -23.15 -5.90 17.57
N THR A 277 -23.55 -4.80 18.19
CA THR A 277 -24.20 -3.68 17.46
C THR A 277 -23.25 -3.05 16.45
N LEU A 278 -21.98 -2.85 16.82
CA LEU A 278 -20.98 -2.21 15.98
C LEU A 278 -19.63 -2.93 16.14
N ALA A 279 -19.18 -3.61 15.09
CA ALA A 279 -17.97 -4.42 15.10
C ALA A 279 -17.11 -4.19 13.86
N ALA A 280 -15.81 -4.01 14.05
CA ALA A 280 -14.83 -3.94 12.98
C ALA A 280 -14.02 -5.24 12.90
N PRO A 281 -13.79 -5.79 11.70
CA PRO A 281 -12.74 -6.78 11.51
C PRO A 281 -11.39 -6.09 11.71
N MET A 282 -10.50 -6.67 12.53
CA MET A 282 -9.13 -6.18 12.62
C MET A 282 -8.42 -6.44 11.30
N LEU A 283 -8.04 -5.36 10.63
CA LEU A 283 -7.32 -5.41 9.36
C LEU A 283 -5.82 -5.28 9.61
N ASP A 284 -5.03 -6.07 8.89
CA ASP A 284 -3.58 -6.09 8.99
C ASP A 284 -2.95 -5.01 8.11
N SER A 285 -1.91 -4.38 8.61
CA SER A 285 -1.12 -3.38 7.89
C SER A 285 0.35 -3.54 8.22
N ARG A 286 1.17 -2.72 7.58
CA ARG A 286 2.53 -2.50 8.03
C ARG A 286 2.56 -1.85 9.40
N SER A 287 3.67 -2.08 10.09
CA SER A 287 3.97 -1.51 11.40
C SER A 287 2.87 -1.75 12.43
N LEU A 288 2.65 -0.79 13.33
CA LEU A 288 1.61 -0.81 14.37
C LEU A 288 0.44 0.12 14.02
N TYR A 289 0.22 0.42 12.74
CA TYR A 289 -1.01 1.04 12.27
C TYR A 289 -2.15 0.00 12.28
N SER A 290 -3.40 0.44 12.43
CA SER A 290 -4.57 -0.43 12.43
C SER A 290 -5.86 0.37 12.33
N ASN A 291 -6.96 -0.29 11.99
CA ASN A 291 -8.29 0.31 11.89
C ASN A 291 -9.06 0.48 13.22
N PHE A 292 -8.34 0.57 14.35
CA PHE A 292 -8.93 0.75 15.68
C PHE A 292 -7.97 1.45 16.65
N TRP A 293 -8.52 2.12 17.67
CA TRP A 293 -7.75 2.73 18.75
C TRP A 293 -8.14 2.12 20.09
N CYS A 294 -7.17 1.67 20.90
CA CYS A 294 -7.45 1.16 22.25
C CYS A 294 -7.69 2.25 23.31
N GLY A 295 -7.41 3.50 22.99
CA GLY A 295 -7.54 4.61 23.93
C GLY A 295 -7.72 5.94 23.22
N ILE A 296 -8.41 6.85 23.90
CA ILE A 296 -8.55 8.25 23.49
C ILE A 296 -8.24 9.18 24.66
N THR A 297 -7.78 10.40 24.36
CA THR A 297 -7.70 11.51 25.32
C THR A 297 -9.10 12.11 25.57
N PRO A 298 -9.30 12.93 26.61
CA PRO A 298 -10.58 13.64 26.81
C PRO A 298 -10.99 14.52 25.62
N GLN A 299 -10.01 14.98 24.83
CA GLN A 299 -10.20 15.78 23.61
C GLN A 299 -10.46 14.92 22.36
N GLY A 300 -10.55 13.59 22.49
CA GLY A 300 -10.85 12.67 21.40
C GLY A 300 -9.63 12.17 20.61
N TYR A 301 -8.41 12.58 20.96
CA TYR A 301 -7.20 12.18 20.24
C TYR A 301 -6.73 10.78 20.59
N TYR A 302 -5.95 10.18 19.69
CA TYR A 302 -5.37 8.86 19.87
C TYR A 302 -4.55 8.73 21.15
N LYS A 303 -4.71 7.62 21.86
CA LYS A 303 -3.88 7.25 23.01
C LYS A 303 -3.54 5.76 22.96
N ARG A 304 -2.25 5.43 22.83
CA ARG A 304 -1.74 4.05 22.92
C ARG A 304 -1.95 3.51 24.34
N THR A 305 -2.43 2.28 24.46
CA THR A 305 -2.59 1.57 25.74
C THR A 305 -1.79 0.26 25.74
N PRO A 306 -1.52 -0.33 26.92
CA PRO A 306 -0.84 -1.63 27.01
C PRO A 306 -1.56 -2.78 26.29
N ASP A 307 -2.88 -2.70 26.14
CA ASP A 307 -3.68 -3.71 25.45
C ASP A 307 -3.49 -3.71 23.93
N TYR A 308 -3.03 -2.60 23.35
CA TYR A 308 -2.96 -2.43 21.90
C TYR A 308 -2.07 -3.46 21.22
N VAL A 309 -0.81 -3.59 21.65
CA VAL A 309 0.17 -4.48 21.00
C VAL A 309 -0.25 -5.95 21.09
N PRO A 310 -0.70 -6.48 22.25
CA PRO A 310 -1.21 -7.84 22.32
C PRO A 310 -2.41 -8.14 21.41
N ILE A 311 -3.32 -7.18 21.23
CA ILE A 311 -4.46 -7.33 20.32
C ILE A 311 -3.98 -7.29 18.86
N ARG A 312 -3.16 -6.28 18.50
CA ARG A 312 -2.66 -6.05 17.14
C ARG A 312 -1.75 -7.15 16.62
N GLU A 313 -1.00 -7.80 17.50
CA GLU A 313 -0.07 -8.89 17.16
C GLU A 313 -0.67 -10.29 17.40
N TRP A 314 -2.01 -10.40 17.53
CA TRP A 314 -2.72 -11.66 17.76
C TRP A 314 -2.24 -12.47 18.98
N LYS A 315 -1.56 -11.83 19.94
CA LYS A 315 -1.19 -12.46 21.23
C LYS A 315 -2.42 -12.65 22.13
N ARG A 316 -3.46 -11.84 21.91
CA ARG A 316 -4.77 -11.96 22.56
C ARG A 316 -5.87 -11.97 21.50
N LEU A 317 -6.58 -13.09 21.39
CA LEU A 317 -7.66 -13.29 20.41
C LEU A 317 -9.04 -13.02 21.02
N GLY A 318 -9.93 -12.36 20.27
CA GLY A 318 -11.30 -12.09 20.69
C GLY A 318 -11.93 -10.89 19.97
N CYS A 319 -13.02 -10.39 20.55
CA CYS A 319 -13.60 -9.09 20.22
C CYS A 319 -13.47 -8.17 21.43
N PHE A 320 -12.84 -7.01 21.24
CA PHE A 320 -12.45 -6.11 22.31
C PHE A 320 -13.21 -4.79 22.20
N ALA A 321 -13.77 -4.34 23.32
CA ALA A 321 -14.35 -3.02 23.42
C ALA A 321 -13.25 -1.97 23.23
N VAL A 322 -13.47 -1.06 22.27
CA VAL A 322 -12.53 0.00 21.93
C VAL A 322 -13.27 1.32 21.76
N PRO A 323 -12.68 2.47 22.10
CA PRO A 323 -13.32 3.76 21.92
C PRO A 323 -13.52 4.14 20.44
N MET A 324 -12.77 3.54 19.51
CA MET A 324 -12.85 3.87 18.09
C MET A 324 -12.49 2.70 17.19
N VAL A 325 -13.30 2.51 16.16
CA VAL A 325 -12.97 1.74 14.95
C VAL A 325 -13.22 2.60 13.73
N HIS A 326 -12.49 2.37 12.65
CA HIS A 326 -12.62 3.14 11.41
C HIS A 326 -12.37 2.26 10.18
N SER A 327 -12.47 2.88 9.00
CA SER A 327 -12.23 2.33 7.66
C SER A 327 -13.13 1.18 7.21
N SER A 328 -13.23 0.09 7.98
CA SER A 328 -14.16 -1.01 7.73
C SER A 328 -14.85 -1.47 9.00
N PHE A 329 -16.18 -1.47 9.02
CA PHE A 329 -16.98 -1.96 10.16
C PHE A 329 -18.42 -2.30 9.78
N LEU A 330 -18.98 -3.27 10.49
CA LEU A 330 -20.35 -3.75 10.36
C LEU A 330 -21.22 -3.16 11.47
N LEU A 331 -22.37 -2.60 11.09
CA LEU A 331 -23.38 -2.04 11.99
C LEU A 331 -24.68 -2.84 11.87
N ASP A 332 -25.21 -3.30 13.00
CA ASP A 332 -26.52 -3.96 13.11
C ASP A 332 -27.64 -2.92 13.24
N LEU A 333 -28.40 -2.74 12.16
CA LEU A 333 -29.50 -1.77 12.06
C LEU A 333 -30.78 -2.26 12.74
N ARG A 334 -30.85 -3.54 13.13
CA ARG A 334 -32.01 -4.10 13.83
C ARG A 334 -32.05 -3.66 15.29
N ARG A 335 -30.90 -3.27 15.86
CA ARG A 335 -30.79 -2.75 17.22
C ARG A 335 -31.41 -1.35 17.30
N SER A 336 -32.30 -1.12 18.27
CA SER A 336 -32.99 0.16 18.42
C SER A 336 -32.04 1.34 18.62
N ALA A 337 -30.97 1.15 19.39
CA ALA A 337 -29.95 2.15 19.65
C ALA A 337 -29.28 2.67 18.35
N SER A 338 -29.14 1.81 17.33
CA SER A 338 -28.50 2.17 16.06
C SER A 338 -29.20 3.32 15.32
N ARG A 339 -30.47 3.62 15.65
CA ARG A 339 -31.23 4.74 15.07
C ARG A 339 -30.67 6.10 15.45
N ALA A 340 -30.02 6.22 16.60
CA ALA A 340 -29.42 7.45 17.09
C ALA A 340 -28.05 7.77 16.44
N LEU A 341 -27.46 6.81 15.72
CA LEU A 341 -26.20 7.01 15.02
C LEU A 341 -26.36 7.91 13.80
N ALA A 342 -25.42 8.86 13.66
CA ALA A 342 -25.28 9.76 12.53
C ALA A 342 -23.81 10.10 12.24
N PHE A 343 -23.50 10.28 10.96
CA PHE A 343 -22.26 10.90 10.49
C PHE A 343 -22.45 12.41 10.25
N TYR A 344 -23.66 12.83 9.87
CA TYR A 344 -23.96 14.22 9.55
C TYR A 344 -25.44 14.58 9.78
N PRO A 345 -25.76 15.80 10.27
CA PRO A 345 -24.82 16.76 10.87
C PRO A 345 -24.16 16.17 12.13
N PRO A 346 -22.96 16.64 12.52
CA PRO A 346 -22.35 16.26 13.79
C PRO A 346 -23.30 16.51 14.96
N HIS A 347 -23.11 15.77 16.05
CA HIS A 347 -23.90 15.96 17.27
C HIS A 347 -23.76 17.42 17.76
N PRO A 348 -24.83 18.08 18.26
CA PRO A 348 -24.77 19.47 18.71
C PRO A 348 -23.69 19.74 19.76
N ASP A 349 -23.43 18.76 20.64
CA ASP A 349 -22.40 18.84 21.69
C ASP A 349 -20.98 18.44 21.23
N TYR A 350 -20.77 18.23 19.93
CA TYR A 350 -19.47 17.83 19.40
C TYR A 350 -18.46 18.99 19.50
N THR A 351 -17.35 18.75 20.19
CA THR A 351 -16.32 19.77 20.49
C THR A 351 -14.90 19.32 20.16
N TRP A 352 -14.74 18.12 19.59
CA TRP A 352 -13.43 17.57 19.21
C TRP A 352 -12.97 18.10 17.85
N ALA A 353 -11.77 17.69 17.41
CA ALA A 353 -11.28 17.99 16.08
C ALA A 353 -12.26 17.52 15.00
N PHE A 354 -12.44 18.30 13.95
CA PHE A 354 -13.42 18.01 12.91
C PHE A 354 -12.89 16.92 11.95
N ASP A 355 -13.25 15.68 12.22
CA ASP A 355 -12.80 14.48 11.51
C ASP A 355 -13.96 13.46 11.45
N ASP A 356 -14.13 12.78 10.31
CA ASP A 356 -15.26 11.87 10.07
C ASP A 356 -15.30 10.68 11.03
N ILE A 357 -14.14 10.14 11.42
CA ILE A 357 -14.07 8.99 12.33
C ILE A 357 -14.37 9.42 13.77
N MET A 358 -13.87 10.59 14.17
CA MET A 358 -14.07 11.14 15.51
C MET A 358 -15.53 11.56 15.73
N VAL A 359 -16.15 12.20 14.73
CA VAL A 359 -17.57 12.58 14.76
C VAL A 359 -18.46 11.35 14.92
N PHE A 360 -18.18 10.28 14.16
CA PHE A 360 -18.97 9.05 14.26
C PHE A 360 -18.76 8.32 15.59
N ALA A 361 -17.53 8.22 16.09
CA ALA A 361 -17.24 7.62 17.38
C ALA A 361 -17.91 8.40 18.53
N PHE A 362 -17.93 9.74 18.45
CA PHE A 362 -18.67 10.56 19.40
C PHE A 362 -20.18 10.31 19.31
N SER A 363 -20.75 10.20 18.11
CA SER A 363 -22.17 9.84 17.92
C SER A 363 -22.50 8.48 18.55
N ALA A 364 -21.64 7.48 18.37
CA ALA A 364 -21.80 6.16 19.00
C ALA A 364 -21.76 6.25 20.52
N ARG A 365 -20.83 7.03 21.08
CA ARG A 365 -20.73 7.28 22.52
C ARG A 365 -21.99 7.96 23.08
N GLN A 366 -22.53 8.98 22.41
CA GLN A 366 -23.75 9.66 22.85
C GLN A 366 -24.99 8.75 22.75
N ALA A 367 -24.97 7.80 21.81
CA ALA A 367 -26.02 6.78 21.66
C ALA A 367 -25.87 5.58 22.62
N ASP A 368 -24.88 5.60 23.53
CA ASP A 368 -24.52 4.49 24.43
C ASP A 368 -24.21 3.18 23.67
N ILE A 369 -23.55 3.31 22.51
CA ILE A 369 -23.14 2.18 21.66
C ILE A 369 -21.64 1.96 21.79
N GLN A 370 -21.27 0.81 22.36
CA GLN A 370 -19.88 0.35 22.42
C GLN A 370 -19.42 -0.15 21.04
N MET A 371 -18.28 0.35 20.58
CA MET A 371 -17.59 -0.16 19.39
C MET A 371 -16.67 -1.32 19.76
N TYR A 372 -16.52 -2.29 18.85
CA TYR A 372 -15.66 -3.45 19.05
C TYR A 372 -14.73 -3.69 17.86
N VAL A 373 -13.50 -4.15 18.15
CA VAL A 373 -12.60 -4.73 17.15
C VAL A 373 -12.46 -6.23 17.37
N CYS A 374 -12.56 -7.02 16.30
CA CYS A 374 -12.49 -8.47 16.35
C CYS A 374 -11.26 -8.99 15.60
N ASN A 375 -10.45 -9.84 16.23
CA ASN A 375 -9.21 -10.39 15.67
C ASN A 375 -9.12 -11.92 15.74
N ARG A 376 -10.25 -12.63 15.90
CA ARG A 376 -10.28 -14.09 15.97
C ARG A 376 -9.72 -14.80 14.74
N GLU A 377 -9.78 -14.13 13.60
CA GLU A 377 -9.36 -14.61 12.29
C GLU A 377 -8.58 -13.50 11.59
N HIS A 378 -7.83 -13.84 10.55
CA HIS A 378 -7.28 -12.84 9.63
C HIS A 378 -8.40 -12.41 8.69
N TYR A 379 -8.86 -11.17 8.80
CA TYR A 379 -10.03 -10.69 8.04
C TYR A 379 -9.66 -9.96 6.74
N GLY A 380 -8.47 -9.37 6.68
CA GLY A 380 -8.05 -8.56 5.56
C GLY A 380 -6.89 -7.63 5.87
N TYR A 381 -6.64 -6.72 4.93
CA TYR A 381 -5.50 -5.82 4.93
C TYR A 381 -5.93 -4.37 4.69
N LEU A 382 -5.14 -3.42 5.20
CA LEU A 382 -5.26 -2.00 4.89
C LEU A 382 -3.90 -1.33 4.65
N THR A 383 -3.89 -0.27 3.87
CA THR A 383 -2.71 0.58 3.66
C THR A 383 -2.56 1.61 4.78
N VAL A 384 -1.31 1.98 5.08
CA VAL A 384 -1.02 3.10 5.99
C VAL A 384 -1.34 4.40 5.25
N PRO A 385 -2.12 5.32 5.87
CA PRO A 385 -2.43 6.62 5.27
C PRO A 385 -1.16 7.40 4.92
N LEU A 386 -1.23 8.14 3.82
CA LEU A 386 -0.16 9.03 3.41
C LEU A 386 -0.32 10.42 4.03
N LYS A 387 0.80 11.14 4.15
CA LYS A 387 0.83 12.54 4.58
C LYS A 387 0.19 13.45 3.52
N PRO A 388 -0.32 14.64 3.90
CA PRO A 388 -1.02 15.54 2.98
C PRO A 388 -0.24 15.97 1.73
N GLN A 389 1.10 16.04 1.83
CA GLN A 389 1.99 16.48 0.75
C GLN A 389 2.35 15.35 -0.24
N GLN A 390 1.96 14.11 0.07
CA GLN A 390 2.31 12.95 -0.74
C GLN A 390 1.39 12.80 -1.95
N THR A 391 1.91 12.14 -2.99
CA THR A 391 1.25 12.05 -4.30
C THR A 391 0.43 10.76 -4.45
N LEU A 392 -0.32 10.65 -5.54
CA LEU A 392 -1.04 9.40 -5.87
C LEU A 392 -0.07 8.29 -6.24
N GLU A 393 1.03 8.61 -6.91
CA GLU A 393 2.06 7.63 -7.28
C GLU A 393 2.67 6.97 -6.04
N GLU A 394 2.91 7.75 -4.97
CA GLU A 394 3.39 7.20 -3.69
C GLU A 394 2.35 6.29 -3.01
N GLU A 395 1.04 6.52 -3.24
CA GLU A 395 -0.01 5.63 -2.76
C GLU A 395 -0.03 4.33 -3.56
N VAL A 396 0.08 4.42 -4.88
CA VAL A 396 0.19 3.24 -5.75
C VAL A 396 1.38 2.39 -5.30
N GLU A 397 2.55 3.00 -5.06
CA GLU A 397 3.73 2.31 -4.55
C GLU A 397 3.47 1.65 -3.18
N SER A 398 2.81 2.35 -2.26
CA SER A 398 2.44 1.82 -0.94
C SER A 398 1.49 0.61 -1.05
N PHE A 399 0.49 0.70 -1.93
CA PHE A 399 -0.50 -0.33 -2.17
C PHE A 399 0.11 -1.57 -2.84
N VAL A 400 0.90 -1.39 -3.92
CA VAL A 400 1.67 -2.46 -4.57
C VAL A 400 2.52 -3.18 -3.54
N HIS A 401 3.13 -2.43 -2.64
CA HIS A 401 3.97 -3.04 -1.64
C HIS A 401 3.16 -3.84 -0.60
N MET A 402 2.00 -3.35 -0.16
CA MET A 402 1.05 -4.14 0.66
C MET A 402 0.65 -5.43 -0.07
N GLN A 403 0.37 -5.40 -1.37
CA GLN A 403 0.06 -6.63 -2.13
C GLN A 403 1.18 -7.65 -2.09
N ILE A 404 2.44 -7.21 -2.21
CA ILE A 404 3.61 -8.10 -2.12
C ILE A 404 3.69 -8.76 -0.74
N GLU A 405 3.39 -8.03 0.34
CA GLU A 405 3.33 -8.61 1.69
C GLU A 405 2.17 -9.60 1.84
N VAL A 406 1.02 -9.30 1.24
CA VAL A 406 -0.15 -10.17 1.22
C VAL A 406 0.16 -11.49 0.49
N MET A 407 0.82 -11.43 -0.67
CA MET A 407 1.25 -12.62 -1.43
C MET A 407 2.25 -13.51 -0.67
N ARG A 408 2.97 -12.94 0.31
CA ARG A 408 3.86 -13.70 1.19
C ARG A 408 3.08 -14.50 2.24
N LEU A 409 2.04 -13.91 2.81
CA LEU A 409 1.30 -14.48 3.95
C LEU A 409 0.17 -15.40 3.52
N ASP A 410 -0.43 -15.16 2.36
CA ASP A 410 -1.65 -15.86 1.93
C ASP A 410 -1.63 -16.16 0.43
N THR A 411 -1.48 -17.44 0.10
CA THR A 411 -1.51 -17.96 -1.29
C THR A 411 -2.89 -17.89 -1.94
N SER A 412 -3.95 -17.58 -1.17
CA SER A 412 -5.33 -17.46 -1.67
C SER A 412 -5.70 -16.04 -2.13
N THR A 413 -4.74 -15.12 -2.08
CA THR A 413 -4.98 -13.72 -2.44
C THR A 413 -5.13 -13.56 -3.95
N PRO A 414 -6.07 -12.72 -4.40
CA PRO A 414 -6.42 -12.67 -5.80
C PRO A 414 -5.28 -12.11 -6.64
N THR A 415 -4.84 -12.89 -7.62
CA THR A 415 -4.42 -12.30 -8.89
C THR A 415 -5.62 -11.57 -9.50
N PRO A 416 -5.44 -10.48 -10.27
CA PRO A 416 -6.54 -9.80 -10.96
C PRO A 416 -7.08 -10.67 -12.11
N THR A 417 -7.59 -11.85 -11.78
CA THR A 417 -8.22 -12.78 -12.70
C THR A 417 -9.72 -12.57 -12.58
N HIS A 418 -10.30 -11.96 -13.62
CA HIS A 418 -11.74 -11.77 -13.92
C HIS A 418 -12.32 -10.35 -13.94
N LEU A 419 -11.63 -9.30 -13.46
CA LEU A 419 -12.20 -7.93 -13.52
C LEU A 419 -11.76 -7.08 -14.73
N TYR A 420 -10.69 -7.48 -15.43
CA TYR A 420 -10.12 -6.76 -16.60
C TYR A 420 -9.66 -7.66 -17.76
N THR A 421 -10.29 -8.82 -17.97
CA THR A 421 -10.28 -9.43 -19.31
C THR A 421 -11.32 -8.69 -20.16
N HIS A 422 -10.85 -7.85 -21.08
CA HIS A 422 -11.59 -6.92 -21.95
C HIS A 422 -11.65 -5.44 -21.53
N THR A 423 -10.51 -4.84 -21.21
CA THR A 423 -10.15 -3.56 -21.84
C THR A 423 -8.71 -3.65 -22.32
N HIS A 424 -8.51 -3.47 -23.62
CA HIS A 424 -7.20 -3.48 -24.29
C HIS A 424 -6.16 -2.61 -23.57
N PHE A 425 -5.30 -3.24 -22.78
CA PHE A 425 -3.89 -2.85 -22.59
C PHE A 425 -3.06 -4.15 -22.44
N HIS A 426 -3.24 -5.05 -23.39
CA HIS A 426 -2.19 -5.96 -23.81
C HIS A 426 -1.70 -5.47 -25.15
N SER A 427 -0.46 -5.01 -25.18
CA SER A 427 0.51 -5.38 -26.22
C SER A 427 -0.06 -5.56 -27.64
N HIS A 428 -0.40 -4.45 -28.30
CA HIS A 428 -0.41 -4.40 -29.76
C HIS A 428 1.01 -4.41 -30.38
N THR A 429 2.00 -4.98 -29.70
CA THR A 429 3.36 -5.20 -30.22
C THR A 429 3.70 -6.66 -30.48
N LEU A 430 2.87 -7.64 -30.12
CA LEU A 430 3.19 -9.07 -30.31
C LEU A 430 2.01 -9.88 -30.86
N SER A 431 1.50 -9.50 -32.03
CA SER A 431 0.81 -10.41 -32.96
C SER A 431 0.70 -9.85 -34.40
N PHE A 432 1.31 -8.69 -34.67
CA PHE A 432 1.44 -8.13 -36.03
C PHE A 432 2.82 -8.37 -36.67
N PHE A 433 3.68 -9.19 -36.04
CA PHE A 433 5.08 -9.43 -36.44
C PHE A 433 5.31 -10.82 -37.07
N SER A 434 4.39 -11.29 -37.90
CA SER A 434 4.67 -12.41 -38.81
C SER A 434 4.46 -12.07 -40.30
N SER A 435 4.16 -10.81 -40.65
CA SER A 435 3.95 -10.42 -42.06
C SER A 435 4.63 -9.12 -42.51
N LEU A 436 5.50 -8.50 -41.70
CA LEU A 436 6.13 -7.21 -42.02
C LEU A 436 7.67 -7.24 -41.99
N SER A 437 8.30 -8.30 -42.51
CA SER A 437 9.77 -8.37 -42.62
C SER A 437 10.36 -7.41 -43.67
N SER A 438 9.54 -6.80 -44.54
CA SER A 438 10.00 -5.90 -45.60
C SER A 438 9.80 -4.42 -45.28
N LEU A 439 8.78 -4.05 -44.48
CA LEU A 439 8.48 -2.65 -44.20
C LEU A 439 9.35 -2.08 -43.07
N THR A 440 9.72 -2.90 -42.09
CA THR A 440 10.62 -2.48 -41.00
C THR A 440 12.02 -2.20 -41.50
N LEU A 441 12.51 -2.96 -42.50
CA LEU A 441 13.80 -2.71 -43.14
C LEU A 441 13.77 -1.41 -43.97
N ILE A 442 12.66 -1.15 -44.66
CA ILE A 442 12.46 0.10 -45.42
C ILE A 442 12.39 1.28 -44.47
N ILE A 443 11.66 1.21 -43.36
CA ILE A 443 11.61 2.26 -42.34
C ILE A 443 12.97 2.47 -41.69
N PHE A 444 13.74 1.41 -41.41
CA PHE A 444 15.07 1.53 -40.85
C PHE A 444 16.06 2.18 -41.83
N VAL A 445 16.01 1.81 -43.12
CA VAL A 445 16.83 2.43 -44.17
C VAL A 445 16.39 3.87 -44.44
N TYR A 446 15.08 4.15 -44.46
CA TYR A 446 14.55 5.48 -44.68
C TYR A 446 14.86 6.41 -43.49
N CYS A 447 14.73 5.93 -42.26
CA CYS A 447 15.16 6.64 -41.06
C CYS A 447 16.68 6.84 -41.01
N SER A 448 17.49 5.87 -41.45
CA SER A 448 18.95 6.01 -41.51
C SER A 448 19.40 7.02 -42.57
N VAL A 449 18.70 7.08 -43.71
CA VAL A 449 18.96 8.06 -44.78
C VAL A 449 18.46 9.46 -44.36
N LEU A 450 17.35 9.56 -43.64
CA LEU A 450 16.89 10.80 -43.00
C LEU A 450 17.81 11.27 -41.87
N TYR A 451 18.41 10.34 -41.11
CA TYR A 451 19.40 10.62 -40.06
C TYR A 451 20.68 11.24 -40.63
N SER A 452 21.10 10.84 -41.84
CA SER A 452 22.20 11.50 -42.55
C SER A 452 21.84 12.85 -43.18
N ALA A 453 20.55 13.19 -43.27
CA ALA A 453 20.06 14.38 -43.97
C ALA A 453 19.51 15.48 -43.05
N LEU A 454 19.23 15.20 -41.78
CA LEU A 454 18.68 16.17 -40.82
C LEU A 454 19.46 16.12 -39.51
N ASP A 455 20.49 16.97 -39.43
CA ASP A 455 21.25 17.28 -38.21
C ASP A 455 20.39 18.10 -37.22
N THR A 456 19.37 17.45 -36.65
CA THR A 456 18.57 18.02 -35.56
C THR A 456 18.32 16.96 -34.50
N ARG A 457 18.99 17.14 -33.35
CA ARG A 457 18.86 16.34 -32.14
C ARG A 457 17.41 16.27 -31.68
N CYS A 458 16.81 15.09 -31.72
CA CYS A 458 15.49 14.82 -31.17
C CYS A 458 15.60 14.34 -29.72
N SER A 459 15.13 15.13 -28.77
CA SER A 459 15.18 14.88 -27.31
C SER A 459 14.40 13.63 -26.87
N LEU A 460 13.42 13.15 -27.64
CA LEU A 460 12.65 11.94 -27.29
C LEU A 460 13.45 10.64 -27.46
N CYS A 461 14.45 10.59 -28.34
CA CYS A 461 15.24 9.37 -28.57
C CYS A 461 16.35 9.19 -27.51
N GLU A 462 16.87 10.28 -26.95
CA GLU A 462 17.78 10.22 -25.80
C GLU A 462 17.06 9.74 -24.53
N GLU A 463 15.83 10.19 -24.27
CA GLU A 463 15.04 9.73 -23.10
C GLU A 463 14.70 8.24 -23.18
N LEU A 464 14.27 7.72 -24.35
CA LEU A 464 13.97 6.30 -24.51
C LEU A 464 15.23 5.41 -24.47
N SER A 465 16.38 5.90 -24.93
CA SER A 465 17.65 5.15 -24.87
C SER A 465 18.26 5.17 -23.47
N LEU A 466 18.12 6.28 -22.71
CA LEU A 466 18.56 6.37 -21.31
C LEU A 466 17.75 5.46 -20.39
N VAL A 467 16.42 5.42 -20.54
CA VAL A 467 15.54 4.61 -19.69
C VAL A 467 15.81 3.10 -19.84
N VAL A 468 16.23 2.65 -21.04
CA VAL A 468 16.61 1.25 -21.31
C VAL A 468 18.01 0.91 -20.79
N LEU A 469 18.91 1.89 -20.64
CA LEU A 469 20.29 1.70 -20.13
C LEU A 469 20.41 1.73 -18.60
N LEU A 470 19.35 2.13 -17.89
CA LEU A 470 19.37 2.38 -16.45
C LEU A 470 18.92 1.21 -15.59
N VAL A 471 18.11 0.29 -16.13
CA VAL A 471 17.66 -0.88 -15.36
C VAL A 471 18.66 -2.02 -15.60
N PRO A 472 19.42 -2.44 -14.57
CA PRO A 472 20.34 -3.56 -14.73
C PRO A 472 19.55 -4.82 -15.11
N GLN A 473 20.10 -5.67 -15.98
CA GLN A 473 19.49 -6.98 -16.22
C GLN A 473 19.44 -7.75 -14.90
N ILE A 474 18.28 -8.29 -14.57
CA ILE A 474 18.05 -8.93 -13.27
C ILE A 474 18.06 -10.44 -13.40
N PHE A 475 18.96 -11.09 -12.67
CA PHE A 475 19.01 -12.54 -12.52
C PHE A 475 18.35 -12.96 -11.22
N LEU A 476 17.36 -13.85 -11.30
CA LEU A 476 16.75 -14.51 -10.16
C LEU A 476 17.29 -15.93 -10.04
N ILE A 477 18.14 -16.18 -9.04
CA ILE A 477 18.67 -17.51 -8.76
C ILE A 477 17.61 -18.31 -8.01
N ASN A 478 17.14 -19.40 -8.63
CA ASN A 478 16.12 -20.26 -8.05
C ASN A 478 16.40 -21.73 -8.36
N LEU A 479 16.24 -22.59 -7.35
CA LEU A 479 16.28 -24.04 -7.54
C LEU A 479 15.04 -24.50 -8.32
N LYS A 480 15.23 -25.29 -9.37
CA LYS A 480 14.15 -25.79 -10.23
C LYS A 480 12.97 -26.41 -9.47
N ARG A 481 13.29 -27.18 -8.41
CA ARG A 481 12.32 -27.84 -7.53
C ARG A 481 11.55 -26.90 -6.59
N ARG A 482 11.99 -25.65 -6.42
CA ARG A 482 11.34 -24.61 -5.59
C ARG A 482 10.42 -23.72 -6.43
N ALA A 483 9.45 -24.34 -7.10
CA ALA A 483 8.43 -23.62 -7.87
C ALA A 483 7.61 -22.68 -6.96
N ASP A 484 7.38 -23.06 -5.70
CA ASP A 484 6.73 -22.23 -4.68
C ASP A 484 7.41 -20.86 -4.51
N ARG A 485 8.75 -20.85 -4.40
CA ARG A 485 9.53 -19.61 -4.25
C ARG A 485 9.62 -18.84 -5.55
N ARG A 486 9.81 -19.55 -6.67
CA ARG A 486 9.88 -18.96 -8.02
C ARG A 486 8.61 -18.20 -8.35
N ASP A 487 7.45 -18.84 -8.21
CA ASP A 487 6.18 -18.26 -8.60
C ASP A 487 5.82 -17.05 -7.73
N ARG A 488 6.17 -17.09 -6.43
CA ARG A 488 6.07 -15.92 -5.55
C ARG A 488 6.95 -14.76 -6.03
N MET A 489 8.22 -15.01 -6.31
CA MET A 489 9.15 -13.99 -6.77
C MET A 489 8.77 -13.41 -8.12
N LEU A 490 8.32 -14.23 -9.08
CA LEU A 490 7.85 -13.76 -10.38
C LEU A 490 6.64 -12.84 -10.24
N ARG A 491 5.63 -13.22 -9.44
CA ARG A 491 4.48 -12.34 -9.15
C ARG A 491 4.89 -11.04 -8.46
N THR A 492 5.89 -11.09 -7.58
CA THR A 492 6.39 -9.93 -6.84
C THR A 492 7.11 -8.96 -7.78
N LEU A 493 7.97 -9.47 -8.66
CA LEU A 493 8.70 -8.67 -9.65
C LEU A 493 7.77 -8.12 -10.72
N GLU A 494 6.75 -8.89 -11.15
CA GLU A 494 5.68 -8.41 -12.03
C GLU A 494 4.91 -7.25 -11.39
N ALA A 495 4.53 -7.36 -10.12
CA ALA A 495 3.86 -6.26 -9.38
C ALA A 495 4.73 -5.00 -9.28
N LEU A 496 6.06 -5.15 -9.22
CA LEU A 496 7.01 -4.04 -9.25
C LEU A 496 7.31 -3.52 -10.67
N SER A 497 6.73 -4.14 -11.71
CA SER A 497 7.04 -3.89 -13.12
C SER A 497 8.55 -4.01 -13.39
N ILE A 498 9.09 -5.16 -13.01
CA ILE A 498 10.49 -5.51 -13.12
C ILE A 498 10.64 -6.80 -13.93
N ASP A 499 11.28 -6.69 -15.09
CA ASP A 499 11.63 -7.84 -15.91
C ASP A 499 12.79 -8.62 -15.29
N THR A 500 12.70 -9.95 -15.31
CA THR A 500 13.72 -10.82 -14.71
C THR A 500 14.03 -12.02 -15.59
N THR A 501 15.28 -12.47 -15.53
CA THR A 501 15.76 -13.72 -16.10
C THR A 501 15.95 -14.73 -14.97
N VAL A 502 15.21 -15.83 -14.99
CA VAL A 502 15.39 -16.91 -14.02
C VAL A 502 16.66 -17.69 -14.38
N THR A 503 17.57 -17.78 -13.42
CA THR A 503 18.75 -18.64 -13.47
C THR A 503 18.46 -19.92 -12.71
N GLU A 504 18.47 -21.07 -13.40
CA GLU A 504 18.34 -22.38 -12.77
C GLU A 504 19.55 -22.62 -11.85
N ALA A 505 19.30 -22.62 -10.54
CA ALA A 505 20.32 -22.85 -9.53
C ALA A 505 20.74 -24.32 -9.50
N VAL A 506 22.01 -24.55 -9.18
CA VAL A 506 22.58 -25.89 -8.97
C VAL A 506 22.05 -26.45 -7.65
N ASP A 507 21.31 -27.55 -7.72
CA ASP A 507 20.82 -28.24 -6.52
C ASP A 507 21.95 -29.03 -5.87
N GLY A 508 22.49 -28.49 -4.78
CA GLY A 508 23.52 -29.14 -3.99
C GLY A 508 23.14 -30.57 -3.54
N LYS A 509 21.86 -30.83 -3.27
CA LYS A 509 21.38 -32.17 -2.88
C LYS A 509 21.47 -33.20 -3.99
N ALA A 510 21.49 -32.75 -5.25
CA ALA A 510 21.60 -33.61 -6.42
C ALA A 510 23.05 -33.87 -6.83
N LEU A 511 24.03 -33.16 -6.24
CA LEU A 511 25.45 -33.38 -6.51
C LEU A 511 25.92 -34.64 -5.80
N ASN A 512 26.68 -35.49 -6.49
CA ASN A 512 27.41 -36.62 -5.92
C ASN A 512 28.93 -36.36 -5.85
N THR A 513 29.67 -37.18 -5.11
CA THR A 513 31.12 -36.99 -4.88
C THR A 513 31.91 -37.00 -6.18
N SER A 514 31.57 -37.88 -7.14
CA SER A 514 32.25 -37.93 -8.43
C SER A 514 32.06 -36.67 -9.26
N GLN A 515 30.89 -36.03 -9.19
CA GLN A 515 30.63 -34.75 -9.86
C GLN A 515 31.44 -33.61 -9.22
N ILE A 516 31.51 -33.53 -7.89
CA ILE A 516 32.32 -32.54 -7.18
C ILE A 516 33.80 -32.67 -7.57
N GLN A 517 34.32 -33.90 -7.58
CA GLN A 517 35.70 -34.18 -8.00
C GLN A 517 35.94 -33.84 -9.48
N ALA A 518 34.99 -34.15 -10.37
CA ALA A 518 35.10 -33.83 -11.80
C ALA A 518 35.10 -32.32 -12.07
N LEU A 519 34.44 -31.53 -11.21
CA LEU A 519 34.49 -30.06 -11.25
C LEU A 519 35.77 -29.48 -10.65
N GLY A 520 36.64 -30.31 -10.06
CA GLY A 520 37.86 -29.87 -9.39
C GLY A 520 37.58 -29.07 -8.11
N ILE A 521 36.47 -29.37 -7.44
CA ILE A 521 36.07 -28.66 -6.22
C ILE A 521 36.79 -29.29 -5.02
N GLU A 522 37.61 -28.49 -4.36
CA GLU A 522 38.27 -28.82 -3.10
C GLU A 522 37.95 -27.74 -2.07
N MET A 523 37.61 -28.14 -0.84
CA MET A 523 37.38 -27.18 0.25
C MET A 523 38.68 -26.50 0.64
N LEU A 524 38.65 -25.20 0.95
CA LEU A 524 39.79 -24.47 1.47
C LEU A 524 40.35 -25.18 2.73
N PRO A 525 41.65 -25.51 2.76
CA PRO A 525 42.24 -26.24 3.89
C PRO A 525 42.02 -25.53 5.23
N GLY A 526 41.41 -26.24 6.19
CA GLY A 526 41.14 -25.71 7.52
C GLY A 526 39.91 -24.81 7.62
N TYR A 527 39.09 -24.70 6.57
CA TYR A 527 37.80 -24.04 6.64
C TYR A 527 36.87 -24.75 7.65
N LYS A 528 36.23 -23.94 8.51
CA LYS A 528 35.11 -24.37 9.36
C LYS A 528 34.10 -23.23 9.46
N ASP A 529 32.81 -23.55 9.33
CA ASP A 529 31.73 -22.59 9.57
C ASP A 529 31.87 -21.98 10.98
N PRO A 530 31.92 -20.65 11.13
CA PRO A 530 32.23 -19.99 12.40
C PRO A 530 31.23 -20.27 13.54
N TYR A 531 30.07 -20.83 13.24
CA TYR A 531 28.95 -20.90 14.17
C TYR A 531 28.54 -22.32 14.55
N SER A 532 28.59 -23.23 13.58
CA SER A 532 28.30 -24.65 13.73
C SER A 532 29.57 -25.50 13.76
N ASN A 533 30.73 -24.89 13.47
CA ASN A 533 32.04 -25.56 13.48
C ASN A 533 32.10 -26.76 12.49
N ARG A 534 31.24 -26.74 11.47
CA ARG A 534 31.11 -27.77 10.43
C ARG A 534 31.95 -27.43 9.20
N VAL A 535 32.14 -28.43 8.33
CA VAL A 535 32.75 -28.25 7.00
C VAL A 535 31.71 -27.77 5.98
N LEU A 536 32.17 -27.49 4.76
CA LEU A 536 31.30 -27.10 3.65
C LEU A 536 30.20 -28.15 3.41
N THR A 537 28.99 -27.68 3.14
CA THR A 537 27.85 -28.52 2.73
C THR A 537 27.71 -28.54 1.22
N ARG A 538 27.07 -29.58 0.68
CA ARG A 538 26.74 -29.61 -0.75
C ARG A 538 25.76 -28.51 -1.15
N GLY A 539 24.86 -28.13 -0.25
CA GLY A 539 23.97 -26.99 -0.42
C GLY A 539 24.73 -25.68 -0.63
N GLU A 540 25.77 -25.41 0.17
CA GLU A 540 26.67 -24.26 -0.02
C GLU A 540 27.46 -24.34 -1.32
N ILE A 541 27.91 -25.54 -1.73
CA ILE A 541 28.54 -25.75 -3.04
C ILE A 541 27.57 -25.38 -4.17
N GLY A 542 26.33 -25.88 -4.12
CA GLY A 542 25.29 -25.57 -5.10
C GLY A 542 25.00 -24.07 -5.19
N CYS A 543 24.93 -23.39 -4.04
CA CYS A 543 24.79 -21.94 -3.97
C CYS A 543 25.98 -21.22 -4.66
N PHE A 544 27.22 -21.59 -4.32
CA PHE A 544 28.41 -21.01 -4.93
C PHE A 544 28.42 -21.21 -6.45
N LEU A 545 28.15 -22.43 -6.92
CA LEU A 545 28.11 -22.74 -8.36
C LEU A 545 27.03 -21.95 -9.10
N SER A 546 25.89 -21.68 -8.45
CA SER A 546 24.80 -20.88 -9.03
C SER A 546 25.20 -19.41 -9.23
N HIS A 547 25.90 -18.82 -8.25
CA HIS A 547 26.44 -17.47 -8.39
C HIS A 547 27.57 -17.43 -9.41
N HIS A 548 28.50 -18.40 -9.38
CA HIS A 548 29.58 -18.50 -10.35
C HIS A 548 29.05 -18.59 -11.78
N TYR A 549 28.05 -19.45 -12.03
CA TYR A 549 27.38 -19.54 -13.32
C TYR A 549 26.77 -18.20 -13.75
N THR A 550 26.14 -17.48 -12.80
CA THR A 550 25.60 -16.14 -13.08
C THR A 550 26.72 -15.17 -13.47
N TRP A 551 27.86 -15.15 -12.77
CA TRP A 551 29.02 -14.33 -13.13
C TRP A 551 29.57 -14.67 -14.52
N THR A 552 29.63 -15.96 -14.86
CA THR A 552 29.99 -16.43 -16.20
C THR A 552 29.05 -15.86 -17.26
N GLN A 553 27.73 -15.90 -17.02
CA GLN A 553 26.75 -15.32 -17.94
C GLN A 553 26.91 -13.81 -18.10
N VAL A 554 27.26 -13.08 -17.04
CA VAL A 554 27.56 -11.63 -17.13
C VAL A 554 28.70 -11.35 -18.10
N VAL A 555 29.79 -12.11 -17.97
CA VAL A 555 30.98 -11.94 -18.80
C VAL A 555 30.72 -12.38 -20.25
N GLU A 556 30.19 -13.59 -20.45
CA GLU A 556 29.95 -14.16 -21.78
C GLU A 556 28.99 -13.33 -22.63
N ARG A 557 27.98 -12.72 -22.00
CA ARG A 557 26.97 -11.89 -22.68
C ARG A 557 27.36 -10.41 -22.77
N GLY A 558 28.51 -10.01 -22.23
CA GLY A 558 28.96 -8.62 -22.30
C GLY A 558 28.16 -7.63 -21.43
N LEU A 559 27.49 -8.12 -20.39
CA LEU A 559 26.58 -7.31 -19.58
C LEU A 559 27.35 -6.36 -18.68
N GLN A 560 27.11 -5.05 -18.83
CA GLN A 560 27.85 -4.02 -18.11
C GLN A 560 27.52 -3.98 -16.62
N ARG A 561 26.24 -4.07 -16.29
CA ARG A 561 25.71 -3.98 -14.92
C ARG A 561 24.50 -4.90 -14.79
N VAL A 562 24.47 -5.70 -13.74
CA VAL A 562 23.37 -6.64 -13.46
C VAL A 562 22.95 -6.56 -12.00
N LEU A 563 21.72 -7.00 -11.72
CA LEU A 563 21.26 -7.24 -10.35
C LEU A 563 21.04 -8.74 -10.18
N VAL A 564 21.64 -9.33 -9.15
CA VAL A 564 21.44 -10.72 -8.78
C VAL A 564 20.57 -10.77 -7.54
N LEU A 565 19.52 -11.58 -7.57
CA LEU A 565 18.56 -11.80 -6.49
C LEU A 565 18.46 -13.30 -6.19
N GLU A 566 18.40 -13.65 -4.91
CA GLU A 566 17.97 -14.97 -4.45
C GLU A 566 16.45 -15.08 -4.39
N ASP A 567 15.93 -16.32 -4.34
CA ASP A 567 14.50 -16.60 -4.43
C ASP A 567 13.70 -16.36 -3.15
N ASP A 568 14.36 -16.06 -2.03
CA ASP A 568 13.77 -15.96 -0.70
C ASP A 568 13.88 -14.56 -0.08
N VAL A 569 13.85 -13.52 -0.91
CA VAL A 569 13.86 -12.12 -0.48
C VAL A 569 12.49 -11.46 -0.42
N ARG A 570 12.38 -10.42 0.41
CA ARG A 570 11.31 -9.41 0.43
C ARG A 570 11.89 -8.05 0.07
N PHE A 571 11.12 -7.24 -0.63
CA PHE A 571 11.52 -5.91 -1.06
C PHE A 571 11.07 -4.85 -0.06
N GLU A 572 11.77 -3.73 0.02
CA GLU A 572 11.35 -2.54 0.76
C GLU A 572 10.39 -1.65 -0.06
N PRO A 573 9.64 -0.74 0.59
CA PRO A 573 8.82 0.24 -0.11
C PRO A 573 9.66 1.06 -1.08
N ARG A 574 9.09 1.34 -2.25
CA ARG A 574 9.73 2.15 -3.32
C ARG A 574 11.05 1.54 -3.82
N PHE A 575 11.20 0.22 -3.71
CA PHE A 575 12.41 -0.51 -4.12
C PHE A 575 12.99 -0.03 -5.45
N LYS A 576 12.17 -0.03 -6.51
CA LYS A 576 12.58 0.36 -7.87
C LYS A 576 13.12 1.79 -7.91
N ARG A 577 12.36 2.74 -7.36
CA ARG A 577 12.75 4.16 -7.32
C ARG A 577 14.03 4.38 -6.51
N ARG A 578 14.17 3.72 -5.36
CA ARG A 578 15.37 3.81 -4.51
C ARG A 578 16.60 3.21 -5.20
N LEU A 579 16.44 2.06 -5.86
CA LEU A 579 17.52 1.42 -6.62
C LEU A 579 17.97 2.33 -7.77
N MET A 580 17.03 2.85 -8.56
CA MET A 580 17.35 3.75 -9.67
C MET A 580 18.05 5.03 -9.19
N ALA A 581 17.53 5.67 -8.13
CA ALA A 581 18.17 6.87 -7.58
C ALA A 581 19.61 6.62 -7.09
N ILE A 582 19.89 5.45 -6.51
CA ILE A 582 21.25 5.09 -6.10
C ILE A 582 22.15 4.87 -7.32
N MET A 583 21.68 4.16 -8.34
CA MET A 583 22.43 3.95 -9.58
C MET A 583 22.71 5.27 -10.33
N ASP A 584 21.73 6.18 -10.38
CA ASP A 584 21.90 7.52 -10.95
C ASP A 584 22.96 8.33 -10.20
N ASN A 585 22.92 8.31 -8.85
CA ASN A 585 23.91 9.02 -8.04
C ASN A 585 25.33 8.44 -8.22
N ILE A 586 25.45 7.12 -8.37
CA ILE A 586 26.71 6.44 -8.65
C ILE A 586 27.29 6.89 -10.00
N ASP A 587 26.44 6.94 -11.04
CA ASP A 587 26.84 7.37 -12.37
C ASP A 587 27.25 8.86 -12.38
N GLN A 588 26.50 9.72 -11.68
CA GLN A 588 26.81 11.15 -11.53
C GLN A 588 28.12 11.38 -10.76
N ALA A 589 28.37 10.60 -9.71
CA ALA A 589 29.62 10.65 -8.96
C ALA A 589 30.80 9.99 -9.68
N GLN A 590 30.55 9.31 -10.81
CA GLN A 590 31.54 8.52 -11.55
C GLN A 590 32.28 7.53 -10.62
N LEU A 591 31.54 6.95 -9.68
CA LEU A 591 32.10 6.01 -8.72
C LEU A 591 32.44 4.70 -9.42
N ASP A 592 33.69 4.27 -9.32
CA ASP A 592 34.14 2.98 -9.84
C ASP A 592 33.88 1.87 -8.80
N TRP A 593 33.03 0.90 -9.17
CA TRP A 593 32.50 -0.14 -8.29
C TRP A 593 32.46 -1.50 -8.99
N ASP A 594 32.62 -2.57 -8.20
CA ASP A 594 32.53 -3.95 -8.68
C ASP A 594 31.27 -4.66 -8.18
N LEU A 595 30.95 -4.48 -6.90
CA LEU A 595 29.83 -5.14 -6.23
C LEU A 595 29.12 -4.17 -5.28
N ILE A 596 27.79 -4.15 -5.30
CA ILE A 596 26.98 -3.37 -4.37
C ILE A 596 25.93 -4.28 -3.74
N TYR A 597 26.03 -4.54 -2.44
CA TYR A 597 24.98 -5.26 -1.72
C TYR A 597 23.71 -4.42 -1.65
N ILE A 598 22.58 -5.03 -2.02
CA ILE A 598 21.24 -4.46 -1.81
C ILE A 598 20.46 -5.19 -0.70
N GLY A 599 20.89 -6.41 -0.38
CA GLY A 599 20.46 -7.19 0.76
C GLY A 599 21.58 -8.09 1.24
N ARG A 600 21.90 -7.98 2.53
CA ARG A 600 22.94 -8.76 3.19
C ARG A 600 22.69 -8.78 4.70
N LYS A 601 23.46 -9.57 5.42
CA LYS A 601 23.64 -9.46 6.86
C LYS A 601 24.98 -8.83 7.18
N ARG A 602 24.91 -7.65 7.78
CA ARG A 602 26.09 -7.00 8.35
C ARG A 602 26.54 -7.72 9.62
N MET A 603 27.79 -8.17 9.67
CA MET A 603 28.29 -8.99 10.79
C MET A 603 28.88 -8.16 11.94
N GLN A 604 29.31 -6.93 11.65
CA GLN A 604 29.81 -5.96 12.61
C GLN A 604 28.83 -4.78 12.70
N VAL A 605 28.22 -4.58 13.87
CA VAL A 605 27.22 -3.50 14.08
C VAL A 605 27.64 -2.46 15.13
N LYS A 606 28.80 -2.64 15.79
CA LYS A 606 29.22 -1.72 16.86
C LYS A 606 29.62 -0.34 16.37
N GLN A 607 30.01 -0.22 15.10
CA GLN A 607 30.42 1.03 14.47
C GLN A 607 29.59 1.22 13.19
N PRO A 608 29.24 2.44 12.78
CA PRO A 608 28.68 2.66 11.45
C PRO A 608 29.72 2.34 10.36
N GLU A 609 29.26 1.88 9.19
CA GLU A 609 30.13 1.81 8.00
C GLU A 609 30.36 3.21 7.44
N GLU A 610 31.47 3.38 6.72
CA GLU A 610 31.86 4.65 6.13
C GLU A 610 30.97 4.98 4.92
N SER A 611 30.34 6.15 4.94
CA SER A 611 29.55 6.65 3.81
C SER A 611 30.43 7.01 2.62
N VAL A 612 29.96 6.72 1.41
CA VAL A 612 30.67 7.07 0.18
C VAL A 612 30.47 8.56 -0.13
N PRO A 613 31.53 9.38 -0.20
CA PRO A 613 31.39 10.80 -0.52
C PRO A 613 30.72 11.01 -1.88
N GLY A 614 29.74 11.90 -1.94
CA GLY A 614 29.03 12.26 -3.18
C GLY A 614 27.92 11.29 -3.60
N VAL A 615 27.74 10.16 -2.91
CA VAL A 615 26.66 9.20 -3.20
C VAL A 615 25.80 8.99 -1.96
N ASN A 616 24.57 9.47 -2.00
CA ASN A 616 23.63 9.28 -0.90
C ASN A 616 23.24 7.81 -0.74
N ASN A 617 23.07 7.37 0.51
CA ASN A 617 22.60 6.02 0.86
C ASN A 617 23.51 4.88 0.37
N LEU A 618 24.81 5.15 0.25
CA LEU A 618 25.82 4.15 -0.09
C LEU A 618 26.96 4.18 0.94
N VAL A 619 27.41 3.00 1.36
CA VAL A 619 28.52 2.81 2.30
C VAL A 619 29.54 1.83 1.75
N VAL A 620 30.79 1.94 2.21
CA VAL A 620 31.82 0.93 1.95
C VAL A 620 31.46 -0.36 2.69
N ALA A 621 31.37 -1.48 1.98
CA ALA A 621 30.95 -2.74 2.59
C ALA A 621 32.01 -3.26 3.58
N ASP A 622 31.55 -3.71 4.74
CA ASP A 622 32.36 -4.45 5.71
C ASP A 622 32.04 -5.96 5.67
N TYR A 623 32.58 -6.74 6.61
CA TYR A 623 32.32 -8.17 6.72
C TYR A 623 30.82 -8.48 6.73
N SER A 624 30.39 -9.28 5.77
CA SER A 624 28.98 -9.47 5.43
C SER A 624 28.69 -10.94 5.16
N TYR A 625 27.53 -11.40 5.62
CA TYR A 625 26.93 -12.69 5.28
C TYR A 625 25.72 -12.51 4.40
N TRP A 626 25.25 -13.62 3.82
CA TRP A 626 24.10 -13.70 2.92
C TRP A 626 24.29 -12.93 1.61
N THR A 627 23.88 -13.57 0.53
CA THR A 627 23.90 -13.04 -0.84
C THR A 627 22.50 -12.75 -1.38
N LEU A 628 21.57 -12.37 -0.46
CA LEU A 628 20.15 -12.10 -0.74
C LEU A 628 19.94 -11.31 -2.04
N GLY A 629 20.72 -10.24 -2.21
CA GLY A 629 20.83 -9.58 -3.50
C GLY A 629 21.96 -8.58 -3.59
N TYR A 630 22.55 -8.45 -4.77
CA TYR A 630 23.62 -7.50 -5.05
C TYR A 630 23.63 -7.07 -6.51
N ALA A 631 24.04 -5.82 -6.77
CA ALA A 631 24.44 -5.39 -8.10
C ALA A 631 25.88 -5.82 -8.38
N LEU A 632 26.17 -6.18 -9.62
CA LEU A 632 27.49 -6.63 -10.07
C LEU A 632 27.84 -5.95 -11.39
N SER A 633 29.04 -5.37 -11.47
CA SER A 633 29.58 -4.86 -12.73
C SER A 633 30.26 -5.97 -13.53
N GLN A 634 30.42 -5.78 -14.84
CA GLN A 634 31.16 -6.72 -15.68
C GLN A 634 32.58 -6.96 -15.16
N GLN A 635 33.24 -5.90 -14.70
CA GLN A 635 34.59 -5.97 -14.15
C GLN A 635 34.61 -6.74 -12.83
N GLY A 636 33.60 -6.56 -11.97
CA GLY A 636 33.42 -7.35 -10.77
C GLY A 636 33.29 -8.84 -11.09
N ALA A 637 32.46 -9.20 -12.05
CA ALA A 637 32.31 -10.60 -12.49
C ALA A 637 33.63 -11.20 -12.98
N LEU A 638 34.41 -10.47 -13.80
CA LEU A 638 35.73 -10.89 -14.25
C LEU A 638 36.71 -11.15 -13.10
N LYS A 639 36.76 -10.24 -12.10
CA LYS A 639 37.61 -10.39 -10.91
C LYS A 639 37.24 -11.62 -10.09
N LEU A 640 35.94 -11.86 -9.89
CA LEU A 640 35.45 -13.01 -9.13
C LEU A 640 35.79 -14.34 -9.82
N LEU A 641 35.62 -14.41 -11.15
CA LEU A 641 35.96 -15.61 -11.93
C LEU A 641 37.48 -15.86 -11.97
N ALA A 642 38.30 -14.81 -12.05
CA ALA A 642 39.76 -14.90 -12.07
C ALA A 642 40.35 -15.48 -10.77
N ALA A 643 39.60 -15.46 -9.66
CA ALA A 643 40.04 -15.98 -8.37
C ALA A 643 40.21 -17.52 -8.33
N GLN A 644 39.67 -18.24 -9.31
CA GLN A 644 39.75 -19.71 -9.44
C GLN A 644 39.40 -20.43 -8.12
N ALA A 645 38.22 -20.12 -7.59
CA ALA A 645 37.82 -20.56 -6.25
C ALA A 645 37.56 -22.07 -6.10
N PHE A 646 37.43 -22.84 -7.18
CA PHE A 646 37.01 -24.25 -7.11
C PHE A 646 38.01 -25.11 -6.32
N GLY A 647 39.32 -24.95 -6.53
CA GLY A 647 40.34 -25.72 -5.79
C GLY A 647 40.58 -25.25 -4.34
N LYS A 648 39.82 -24.27 -3.85
CA LYS A 648 39.93 -23.70 -2.50
C LYS A 648 38.60 -23.07 -2.08
N MET A 649 37.53 -23.83 -2.24
CA MET A 649 36.16 -23.38 -2.10
C MET A 649 35.78 -23.19 -0.62
N LEU A 650 34.98 -22.16 -0.41
CA LEU A 650 34.28 -21.82 0.82
C LEU A 650 32.92 -21.23 0.41
N PRO A 651 31.95 -21.06 1.34
CA PRO A 651 30.65 -20.48 0.99
C PRO A 651 30.79 -19.12 0.30
N VAL A 652 29.86 -18.81 -0.61
CA VAL A 652 29.93 -17.59 -1.42
C VAL A 652 29.97 -16.32 -0.58
N ASP A 653 29.28 -16.30 0.55
CA ASP A 653 29.21 -15.18 1.47
C ASP A 653 30.43 -15.04 2.37
N GLU A 654 31.28 -16.06 2.47
CA GLU A 654 32.64 -15.95 3.02
C GLU A 654 33.65 -15.54 1.93
N PHE A 655 33.43 -15.97 0.69
CA PHE A 655 34.33 -15.72 -0.45
C PHE A 655 34.29 -14.26 -0.89
N LEU A 656 33.11 -13.67 -1.01
CA LEU A 656 33.00 -12.28 -1.43
C LEU A 656 33.79 -11.33 -0.49
N PRO A 657 33.64 -11.38 0.86
CA PRO A 657 34.45 -10.57 1.77
C PRO A 657 35.96 -10.76 1.67
N ILE A 658 36.44 -11.95 1.31
CA ILE A 658 37.86 -12.17 1.03
C ILE A 658 38.29 -11.30 -0.14
N MET A 659 37.52 -11.29 -1.22
CA MET A 659 37.87 -10.58 -2.47
C MET A 659 37.94 -9.05 -2.32
N PHE A 660 37.37 -8.48 -1.25
CA PHE A 660 37.47 -7.05 -0.91
C PHE A 660 38.17 -6.76 0.43
N ASN A 661 38.99 -7.70 0.95
CA ASN A 661 39.81 -7.57 2.16
C ASN A 661 39.04 -7.21 3.44
N LYS A 662 37.84 -7.76 3.63
CA LYS A 662 37.02 -7.56 4.85
C LYS A 662 36.70 -8.85 5.59
N HIS A 663 37.40 -9.94 5.28
CA HIS A 663 37.22 -11.20 6.00
C HIS A 663 38.02 -11.21 7.32
N PRO A 664 37.46 -11.69 8.45
CA PRO A 664 38.13 -11.66 9.76
C PRO A 664 39.30 -12.64 9.90
N LYS A 665 39.33 -13.70 9.08
CA LYS A 665 40.44 -14.69 9.05
C LYS A 665 41.44 -14.33 7.97
N VAL A 666 42.63 -13.91 8.39
CA VAL A 666 43.76 -13.59 7.51
C VAL A 666 44.21 -14.82 6.73
N GLU A 667 44.25 -15.99 7.39
CA GLU A 667 44.64 -17.27 6.80
C GLU A 667 43.84 -17.61 5.52
N TYR A 668 42.53 -17.27 5.51
CA TYR A 668 41.67 -17.52 4.36
C TYR A 668 41.94 -16.51 3.24
N MET A 669 42.21 -15.25 3.61
CA MET A 669 42.54 -14.21 2.64
C MET A 669 43.87 -14.48 1.93
N GLU A 670 44.86 -15.03 2.64
CA GLU A 670 46.19 -15.36 2.09
C GLU A 670 46.11 -16.39 0.95
N GLN A 671 45.05 -17.21 0.89
CA GLN A 671 44.85 -18.16 -0.21
C GLN A 671 44.48 -17.50 -1.55
N PHE A 672 44.10 -16.22 -1.56
CA PHE A 672 43.68 -15.50 -2.76
C PHE A 672 44.55 -14.27 -2.99
N GLU A 673 45.53 -14.30 -3.89
CA GLU A 673 46.46 -13.18 -4.06
C GLU A 673 45.78 -11.89 -4.54
N GLN A 674 44.92 -11.98 -5.56
CA GLN A 674 44.22 -10.84 -6.15
C GLN A 674 42.88 -10.56 -5.45
N ARG A 675 42.88 -9.62 -4.50
CA ARG A 675 41.70 -9.20 -3.71
C ARG A 675 41.40 -7.71 -3.89
N ASN A 676 41.15 -7.31 -5.13
CA ASN A 676 40.94 -5.90 -5.52
C ASN A 676 39.48 -5.58 -5.88
N LEU A 677 38.53 -6.37 -5.38
CA LEU A 677 37.10 -6.12 -5.58
C LEU A 677 36.68 -4.88 -4.78
N ARG A 678 36.00 -3.93 -5.43
CA ARG A 678 35.45 -2.72 -4.81
C ARG A 678 34.00 -2.97 -4.44
N ALA A 679 33.79 -3.25 -3.15
CA ALA A 679 32.48 -3.62 -2.62
C ALA A 679 31.86 -2.49 -1.79
N PHE A 680 30.60 -2.19 -2.10
CA PHE A 680 29.76 -1.24 -1.38
C PHE A 680 28.46 -1.90 -0.93
N SER A 681 27.67 -1.19 -0.14
CA SER A 681 26.33 -1.59 0.27
C SER A 681 25.42 -0.39 0.26
N VAL A 682 24.17 -0.58 -0.16
CA VAL A 682 23.13 0.43 0.06
C VAL A 682 22.77 0.50 1.55
N GLU A 683 22.47 1.70 2.05
CA GLU A 683 22.08 1.95 3.44
C GLU A 683 20.96 3.01 3.50
N PRO A 684 19.73 2.67 3.93
CA PRO A 684 19.30 1.35 4.41
C PRO A 684 19.15 0.33 3.26
N LEU A 685 19.18 -0.96 3.59
CA LEU A 685 19.01 -2.05 2.63
C LEU A 685 17.69 -1.93 1.84
N LEU A 686 17.67 -2.56 0.68
CA LEU A 686 16.54 -2.56 -0.25
C LEU A 686 15.79 -3.90 -0.26
N VAL A 687 16.47 -4.98 0.12
CA VAL A 687 15.87 -6.31 0.26
C VAL A 687 16.32 -6.98 1.54
N TYR A 688 15.44 -7.78 2.10
CA TYR A 688 15.62 -8.52 3.35
C TYR A 688 15.20 -9.99 3.14
N PRO A 689 15.61 -10.94 3.99
CA PRO A 689 15.15 -12.31 3.83
C PRO A 689 13.65 -12.40 4.12
N THR A 690 12.94 -13.31 3.45
CA THR A 690 11.56 -13.64 3.84
C THR A 690 11.58 -14.24 5.23
N HIS A 691 12.36 -15.30 5.44
CA HIS A 691 12.46 -16.00 6.71
C HIS A 691 13.89 -16.05 7.20
N TYR A 692 14.06 -16.13 8.52
CA TYR A 692 15.38 -16.35 9.12
C TYR A 692 15.59 -17.85 9.38
N THR A 693 16.83 -18.33 9.19
CA THR A 693 17.19 -19.71 9.52
C THR A 693 16.82 -20.02 10.97
N GLY A 694 16.05 -21.09 11.17
CA GLY A 694 15.54 -21.50 12.48
C GLY A 694 14.08 -21.11 12.76
N GLU A 695 13.46 -20.23 11.95
CA GLU A 695 12.03 -19.92 12.07
C GLU A 695 11.15 -21.17 11.91
N PRO A 696 10.06 -21.31 12.69
CA PRO A 696 9.11 -22.42 12.55
C PRO A 696 8.60 -22.54 11.11
N GLY A 697 8.66 -23.75 10.53
CA GLY A 697 8.21 -24.02 9.17
C GLY A 697 9.19 -23.63 8.05
N TYR A 698 10.29 -22.90 8.33
CA TYR A 698 11.29 -22.56 7.32
C TYR A 698 12.38 -23.63 7.19
N ILE A 699 12.68 -24.03 5.95
CA ILE A 699 13.74 -24.99 5.60
C ILE A 699 14.77 -24.28 4.71
N SER A 700 16.02 -24.21 5.19
CA SER A 700 17.13 -23.66 4.41
C SER A 700 17.72 -24.72 3.48
N ASP A 701 17.72 -24.44 2.18
CA ASP A 701 18.19 -25.36 1.13
C ASP A 701 19.73 -25.48 1.10
N THR A 702 20.46 -24.48 1.63
CA THR A 702 21.92 -24.52 1.75
C THR A 702 22.37 -25.28 2.99
N GLU A 703 21.63 -25.16 4.09
CA GLU A 703 22.05 -25.66 5.39
C GLU A 703 21.56 -27.09 5.68
N THR A 704 20.47 -27.54 5.04
CA THR A 704 19.87 -28.89 5.23
C THR A 704 20.23 -29.82 4.09
N SER A 705 21.49 -30.25 3.96
CA SER A 705 21.95 -31.15 2.89
C SER A 705 22.90 -32.22 3.46
N THR A 706 23.97 -32.58 2.76
CA THR A 706 25.05 -33.43 3.29
C THR A 706 26.35 -32.63 3.33
N ILE A 707 27.36 -33.13 4.04
CA ILE A 707 28.70 -32.55 3.95
C ILE A 707 29.31 -32.79 2.56
N TRP A 708 30.29 -31.95 2.20
CA TRP A 708 30.84 -31.89 0.84
C TRP A 708 31.49 -33.19 0.35
N ASP A 709 32.15 -33.95 1.23
CA ASP A 709 32.95 -35.13 0.92
C ASP A 709 32.29 -36.47 1.31
N ASP A 710 31.15 -36.43 2.02
CA ASP A 710 30.43 -37.62 2.47
C ASP A 710 28.90 -37.44 2.33
N GLU A 711 28.29 -38.25 1.46
CA GLU A 711 26.85 -38.25 1.20
C GLU A 711 26.04 -38.92 2.32
N SER A 712 26.69 -39.69 3.19
CA SER A 712 26.03 -40.39 4.30
C SER A 712 25.80 -39.49 5.51
N VAL A 713 26.51 -38.36 5.61
CA VAL A 713 26.43 -37.43 6.73
C VAL A 713 25.49 -36.28 6.36
N ASN A 714 24.22 -36.43 6.75
CA ASN A 714 23.24 -35.36 6.67
C ASN A 714 23.60 -34.23 7.64
N THR A 715 23.41 -32.99 7.17
CA THR A 715 23.40 -31.81 8.02
C THR A 715 21.97 -31.45 8.33
N ASP A 716 21.64 -31.36 9.61
CA ASP A 716 20.39 -30.76 10.06
C ASP A 716 20.70 -29.57 10.98
N TRP A 717 19.86 -28.56 10.87
CA TRP A 717 19.91 -27.40 11.74
C TRP A 717 19.14 -27.70 13.01
N ASP A 718 19.82 -28.34 13.95
CA ASP A 718 19.20 -28.66 15.22
C ASP A 718 18.92 -27.38 16.03
N ARG A 719 17.63 -27.04 16.13
CA ARG A 719 17.11 -25.80 16.74
C ARG A 719 17.49 -25.65 18.21
N GLU A 720 17.72 -26.74 18.93
CA GLU A 720 18.01 -26.72 20.37
C GLU A 720 19.48 -26.47 20.72
N HIS A 721 20.41 -26.80 19.81
CA HIS A 721 21.85 -26.81 20.10
C HIS A 721 22.65 -25.70 19.39
N SER A 722 22.04 -24.97 18.46
CA SER A 722 22.73 -23.95 17.68
C SER A 722 22.89 -22.63 18.46
N ARG A 723 24.13 -22.32 18.90
CA ARG A 723 24.53 -20.97 19.38
C ARG A 723 24.23 -19.87 18.34
N LYS A 724 24.17 -20.24 17.05
CA LYS A 724 23.85 -19.38 15.91
C LYS A 724 22.46 -18.77 16.07
N THR A 725 21.44 -19.49 16.54
CA THR A 725 20.06 -18.98 16.75
C THR A 725 19.96 -17.91 17.85
N ARG A 726 20.65 -18.10 18.99
CA ARG A 726 20.65 -17.12 20.10
C ARG A 726 21.42 -15.84 19.78
N GLN A 727 22.57 -15.95 19.12
CA GLN A 727 23.32 -14.78 18.63
C GLN A 727 22.66 -14.12 17.42
N GLN A 728 22.06 -14.89 16.50
CA GLN A 728 21.27 -14.33 15.38
C GLN A 728 20.03 -13.59 15.90
N GLY A 729 19.34 -14.09 16.91
CA GLY A 729 18.22 -13.39 17.54
C GLY A 729 18.65 -12.05 18.17
N GLN A 730 19.75 -12.03 18.93
CA GLN A 730 20.29 -10.83 19.58
C GLN A 730 20.90 -9.82 18.59
N ILE A 731 21.56 -10.29 17.53
CA ILE A 731 22.09 -9.42 16.47
C ILE A 731 20.96 -8.93 15.57
N SER A 732 19.89 -9.69 15.31
CA SER A 732 18.73 -9.21 14.53
C SER A 732 18.00 -8.05 15.21
N THR A 733 18.03 -7.99 16.55
CA THR A 733 17.47 -6.88 17.33
C THR A 733 18.43 -5.68 17.39
N ALA A 734 19.75 -5.90 17.37
CA ALA A 734 20.75 -4.82 17.36
C ALA A 734 21.12 -4.30 15.97
N ALA A 735 20.92 -5.10 14.92
CA ALA A 735 21.05 -4.79 13.50
C ALA A 735 19.71 -4.35 12.89
N GLN A 736 18.79 -3.83 13.72
CA GLN A 736 17.73 -2.99 13.23
C GLN A 736 18.40 -1.72 12.69
N ASN A 737 18.81 -1.75 11.42
CA ASN A 737 19.00 -0.53 10.65
C ASN A 737 17.71 0.26 10.86
N ASN A 738 17.79 1.39 11.55
CA ASN A 738 16.65 2.14 12.03
C ASN A 738 15.61 2.26 10.90
N VAL A 739 14.51 1.52 11.02
CA VAL A 739 13.28 1.89 10.31
C VAL A 739 13.01 3.31 10.79
N ALA A 740 13.00 4.25 9.86
CA ALA A 740 12.91 5.69 10.12
C ALA A 740 12.07 5.95 11.37
N SER A 741 12.74 6.40 12.43
CA SER A 741 12.15 6.65 13.74
C SER A 741 10.92 7.53 13.56
N ALA A 742 9.77 7.00 13.96
CA ALA A 742 8.53 7.75 14.07
C ALA A 742 8.80 9.03 14.87
N SER A 743 8.51 10.18 14.26
CA SER A 743 8.58 11.47 14.91
C SER A 743 7.61 11.54 16.10
N PRO A 744 7.92 12.32 17.15
CA PRO A 744 7.06 12.42 18.32
C PRO A 744 5.78 13.20 18.03
N ALA A 745 4.66 12.49 18.12
CA ALA A 745 3.28 12.88 18.40
C ALA A 745 2.85 14.36 18.23
N SER A 746 2.09 14.64 17.16
CA SER A 746 0.94 15.56 17.18
C SER A 746 -0.27 14.96 16.42
N ALA A 747 -0.81 13.87 16.96
CA ALA A 747 -1.73 12.98 16.24
C ALA A 747 -3.07 13.61 15.79
N THR A 748 -3.14 14.05 14.54
CA THR A 748 -4.32 13.95 13.66
C THR A 748 -4.17 12.71 12.75
N ARG A 749 -5.21 12.33 11.98
CA ARG A 749 -5.20 11.20 11.02
C ARG A 749 -3.98 11.21 10.08
N ASP A 750 -3.41 12.39 9.84
CA ASP A 750 -2.25 12.64 8.96
C ASP A 750 -0.88 12.32 9.62
N GLU A 751 -0.85 11.98 10.91
CA GLU A 751 0.39 11.75 11.69
C GLU A 751 0.46 10.39 12.41
N LEU A 752 -0.45 9.45 12.09
CA LEU A 752 -0.47 8.09 12.67
C LEU A 752 0.22 7.03 11.82
#